data_AF-A0A146G4L5-F1
#
_entry.id   AF-A0A146G4L5-F1
#
_cell.length_a   1.000
_cell.length_b   1.000
_cell.length_c   1.000
_cell.angle_alpha   90.00
_cell.angle_beta   90.00
_cell.angle_gamma   90.00
#
_symmetry.space_group_name_H-M   'P 1'
#
loop_
_entity.id
_entity.type
_entity.pdbx_description
1 polymer ?
#
loop_
_entity_poly.entity_id
_entity_poly.type
_entity_poly.pdbx_seq_one_letter_code
_entity_poly.pdbx_strand_id
1 'polypeptide(L)'
;MKGHIGILVAVIFLSASARAQQFTWTGAAGDGLVSNPGNWQGGTAPTGNASGEESLDLSGASSTVVSDITGATFSGLNLRDGVTLTGDSLRLGWIGVSYGFTGSATIALDIRTWDERGAPYFSGFEVHLGSPGFDLAMKGTLEAGVPVAIQSLGARFLLAGENGKIVAAPGTSPSLSVSGGTLSLDNREAVVTARVASTIPVTLDNGTIELLGNADADVVETLGQVKVRQLSTLKAVAESERQAVLSVASLDVGASGNILFDASGGGSFQVGNVAPSAFLGGQYLFSSQSGRYEYAGYDAAAGVVSATTSTDLSTATAQDHVRLDAYTELAGNREVRSLAVNAGLGGTGTVALTDLLVEPGAMGVSVNLDFGSRDGTVTAASQPYSVSLTGDIAGSGSLVFRGNMNVWAAASYAGAVSVQGDMSIGGSMAHASGWTLGSDEGMGGLYFMGPSGAAEMPDRISDTAPITVYQGRVSLVREFGNPAGFTERMGTVTLAAGAGRSLWLESSNYDPVSDSETPERGTLAVAGLIIDAACRNSVIEIIASGKGSSLEISGGEIEVGNENLLMATVTSGARLSTPGIHVTGNASATVSFSGDAELAGDLRVGAAYLTLRNNMSTDDGRLTILGDLELGAESWTNIFCSNRSLITVEGDLTLDGGLYMGTTDGTPITEGSYLLLRYTGRLTDHGWETDPDEWGWMGFSASVHTDETTKEVYLDVVAVPEPSALLLSALGGIVLVGAAARRGRLRRRSADS
;
A
#
# COMPACT_ATOMS: atom_id res chain seq x y z
N MET A 1 -67.04 -29.28 5.57
CA MET A 1 -66.03 -28.20 5.69
C MET A 1 -66.11 -27.57 7.07
N LYS A 2 -65.26 -28.00 8.01
CA LYS A 2 -64.86 -27.28 9.22
C LYS A 2 -63.46 -27.79 9.60
N GLY A 3 -62.50 -26.87 9.69
CA GLY A 3 -61.09 -27.15 9.89
C GLY A 3 -60.73 -27.52 11.33
N HIS A 4 -59.70 -28.34 11.46
CA HIS A 4 -59.00 -28.60 12.71
C HIS A 4 -57.74 -27.73 12.76
N ILE A 5 -57.68 -26.88 13.77
CA ILE A 5 -56.47 -26.16 14.21
C ILE A 5 -55.59 -27.19 14.93
N GLY A 6 -54.49 -27.58 14.29
CA GLY A 6 -53.41 -28.33 14.92
C GLY A 6 -52.42 -27.35 15.54
N ILE A 7 -52.32 -27.35 16.86
CA ILE A 7 -51.31 -26.60 17.62
C ILE A 7 -49.98 -27.34 17.48
N LEU A 8 -49.03 -26.72 16.78
CA LEU A 8 -47.63 -27.13 16.71
C LEU A 8 -46.92 -26.64 17.98
N VAL A 9 -46.60 -27.56 18.90
CA VAL A 9 -45.72 -27.25 20.03
C VAL A 9 -44.27 -27.30 19.53
N ALA A 10 -43.66 -26.13 19.37
CA ALA A 10 -42.24 -26.01 19.12
C ALA A 10 -41.48 -26.40 20.40
N VAL A 11 -40.78 -27.54 20.37
CA VAL A 11 -39.78 -27.89 21.37
C VAL A 11 -38.57 -26.99 21.13
N ILE A 12 -38.46 -25.93 21.93
CA ILE A 12 -37.25 -25.10 22.00
C ILE A 12 -36.19 -25.94 22.73
N PHE A 13 -35.22 -26.48 21.97
CA PHE A 13 -33.98 -26.97 22.56
C PHE A 13 -33.21 -25.76 23.09
N LEU A 14 -33.33 -25.50 24.40
CA LEU A 14 -32.38 -24.68 25.14
C LEU A 14 -31.06 -25.46 25.19
N SER A 15 -30.18 -25.24 24.22
CA SER A 15 -28.78 -25.64 24.34
C SER A 15 -28.19 -24.83 25.49
N ALA A 16 -28.06 -25.45 26.66
CA ALA A 16 -27.23 -24.92 27.73
C ALA A 16 -25.82 -24.77 27.15
N SER A 17 -25.34 -23.54 27.02
CA SER A 17 -23.92 -23.27 26.78
C SER A 17 -23.15 -23.90 27.93
N ALA A 18 -22.51 -25.05 27.68
CA ALA A 18 -21.62 -25.67 28.63
C ALA A 18 -20.55 -24.63 28.99
N ARG A 19 -20.41 -24.32 30.28
CA ARG A 19 -19.32 -23.45 30.73
C ARG A 19 -18.05 -24.26 30.70
N ALA A 20 -17.00 -23.74 30.06
CA ALA A 20 -15.66 -24.31 30.14
C ALA A 20 -15.28 -24.64 31.58
N GLN A 21 -14.91 -25.89 31.85
CA GLN A 21 -14.56 -26.37 33.18
C GLN A 21 -13.04 -26.24 33.38
N GLN A 22 -12.61 -25.52 34.42
CA GLN A 22 -11.19 -25.41 34.77
C GLN A 22 -10.84 -26.41 35.86
N PHE A 23 -9.79 -27.20 35.62
CA PHE A 23 -9.22 -28.16 36.57
C PHE A 23 -7.91 -27.62 37.11
N THR A 24 -7.84 -27.35 38.42
CA THR A 24 -6.65 -26.80 39.06
C THR A 24 -5.85 -27.90 39.74
N TRP A 25 -4.59 -28.05 39.34
CA TRP A 25 -3.67 -29.04 39.87
C TRP A 25 -3.23 -28.69 41.28
N THR A 26 -3.23 -29.70 42.16
CA THR A 26 -2.70 -29.61 43.53
C THR A 26 -1.55 -30.59 43.75
N GLY A 27 -1.48 -31.69 42.97
CA GLY A 27 -0.49 -32.75 43.13
C GLY A 27 -0.61 -33.52 44.45
N ALA A 28 -1.74 -33.41 45.16
CA ALA A 28 -1.88 -33.94 46.52
C ALA A 28 -1.82 -35.47 46.61
N ALA A 29 -2.10 -36.21 45.53
CA ALA A 29 -1.94 -37.66 45.51
C ALA A 29 -0.48 -38.11 45.32
N GLY A 30 0.38 -37.23 44.78
CA GLY A 30 1.83 -37.44 44.68
C GLY A 30 2.30 -38.42 43.61
N ASP A 31 1.41 -38.98 42.77
CA ASP A 31 1.75 -39.91 41.68
C ASP A 31 1.99 -39.20 40.33
N GLY A 32 1.64 -37.91 40.23
CA GLY A 32 1.86 -37.09 39.02
C GLY A 32 0.88 -37.37 37.87
N LEU A 33 -0.12 -38.23 38.04
CA LEU A 33 -1.02 -38.65 36.96
C LEU A 33 -2.20 -37.69 36.77
N VAL A 34 -2.46 -37.29 35.53
CA VAL A 34 -3.60 -36.43 35.15
C VAL A 34 -4.94 -37.11 35.42
N SER A 35 -5.03 -38.43 35.26
CA SER A 35 -6.27 -39.20 35.50
C SER A 35 -6.64 -39.37 36.97
N ASN A 36 -5.73 -39.12 37.92
CA ASN A 36 -5.99 -39.34 39.35
C ASN A 36 -6.76 -38.15 39.97
N PRO A 37 -8.02 -38.33 40.43
CA PRO A 37 -8.81 -37.25 41.00
C PRO A 37 -8.18 -36.61 42.25
N GLY A 38 -7.34 -37.36 42.98
CA GLY A 38 -6.63 -36.86 44.16
C GLY A 38 -5.56 -35.80 43.86
N ASN A 39 -5.16 -35.61 42.59
CA ASN A 39 -4.25 -34.53 42.20
C ASN A 39 -4.96 -33.21 41.90
N TRP A 40 -6.29 -33.18 41.86
CA TRP A 40 -7.05 -32.02 41.41
C TRP A 40 -7.84 -31.37 42.54
N GLN A 41 -7.95 -30.04 42.50
CA GLN A 41 -8.79 -29.29 43.42
C GLN A 41 -10.24 -29.75 43.26
N GLY A 42 -10.88 -30.10 44.37
CA GLY A 42 -12.25 -30.64 44.36
C GLY A 42 -12.35 -32.16 44.11
N GLY A 43 -11.22 -32.87 43.99
CA GLY A 43 -11.21 -34.34 43.96
C GLY A 43 -11.84 -34.95 42.71
N THR A 44 -11.85 -34.22 41.59
CA THR A 44 -12.38 -34.67 40.30
C THR A 44 -11.31 -34.50 39.23
N ALA A 45 -10.97 -35.56 38.52
CA ALA A 45 -10.00 -35.51 37.43
C ALA A 45 -10.66 -35.02 36.13
N PRO A 46 -9.90 -34.35 35.25
CA PRO A 46 -10.32 -34.07 33.88
C PRO A 46 -10.59 -35.38 33.14
N THR A 47 -11.54 -35.33 32.21
CA THR A 47 -11.88 -36.49 31.36
C THR A 47 -11.16 -36.46 30.02
N GLY A 48 -10.67 -35.28 29.60
CA GLY A 48 -10.09 -35.09 28.27
C GLY A 48 -11.11 -35.13 27.15
N ASN A 49 -12.41 -34.97 27.46
CA ASN A 49 -13.47 -34.99 26.46
C ASN A 49 -13.65 -33.61 25.82
N ALA A 50 -13.54 -33.54 24.48
CA ALA A 50 -13.71 -32.31 23.70
C ALA A 50 -15.06 -31.60 23.94
N SER A 51 -16.15 -32.34 24.22
CA SER A 51 -17.46 -31.73 24.50
C SER A 51 -17.56 -31.06 25.88
N GLY A 52 -16.57 -31.27 26.76
CA GLY A 52 -16.55 -30.73 28.11
C GLY A 52 -15.92 -29.34 28.22
N GLU A 53 -15.29 -28.83 27.15
CA GLU A 53 -14.49 -27.59 27.17
C GLU A 53 -13.59 -27.50 28.42
N GLU A 54 -12.79 -28.52 28.65
CA GLU A 54 -11.97 -28.63 29.85
C GLU A 54 -10.65 -27.86 29.70
N SER A 55 -10.23 -27.08 30.70
CA SER A 55 -8.91 -26.43 30.75
C SER A 55 -8.10 -26.93 31.94
N LEU A 56 -6.80 -27.11 31.75
CA LEU A 56 -5.88 -27.58 32.79
C LEU A 56 -5.08 -26.41 33.35
N ASP A 57 -5.07 -26.27 34.66
CA ASP A 57 -4.24 -25.30 35.36
C ASP A 57 -3.21 -26.02 36.24
N LEU A 58 -2.01 -26.19 35.69
CA LEU A 58 -0.88 -26.83 36.36
C LEU A 58 -0.05 -25.84 37.19
N SER A 59 -0.58 -24.64 37.49
CA SER A 59 0.10 -23.65 38.31
C SER A 59 0.38 -24.12 39.75
N GLY A 60 -0.22 -25.22 40.21
CA GLY A 60 0.11 -25.86 41.49
C GLY A 60 1.23 -26.91 41.41
N ALA A 61 1.67 -27.31 40.22
CA ALA A 61 2.60 -28.44 40.04
C ALA A 61 4.05 -28.06 40.40
N SER A 62 4.68 -28.79 41.32
CA SER A 62 6.10 -28.61 41.71
C SER A 62 7.00 -29.76 41.24
N SER A 63 6.45 -30.68 40.45
CA SER A 63 7.12 -31.89 39.96
C SER A 63 6.60 -32.22 38.56
N THR A 64 7.15 -33.28 37.95
CA THR A 64 6.66 -33.82 36.69
C THR A 64 5.18 -34.19 36.78
N VAL A 65 4.41 -33.74 35.79
CA VAL A 65 3.03 -34.14 35.54
C VAL A 65 3.01 -35.05 34.32
N VAL A 66 2.27 -36.14 34.40
CA VAL A 66 2.17 -37.16 33.35
C VAL A 66 0.73 -37.18 32.83
N SER A 67 0.56 -36.79 31.56
CA SER A 67 -0.68 -37.02 30.81
C SER A 67 -0.79 -38.51 30.50
N ASP A 68 -1.69 -39.19 31.21
CA ASP A 68 -2.00 -40.61 31.03
C ASP A 68 -3.40 -40.84 30.43
N ILE A 69 -4.02 -39.78 29.93
CA ILE A 69 -5.32 -39.84 29.26
C ILE A 69 -5.10 -39.83 27.75
N THR A 70 -5.16 -41.00 27.13
CA THR A 70 -4.96 -41.16 25.69
C THR A 70 -6.03 -40.41 24.88
N GLY A 71 -5.58 -39.55 23.96
CA GLY A 71 -6.48 -38.82 23.05
C GLY A 71 -7.22 -37.64 23.69
N ALA A 72 -6.81 -37.23 24.89
CA ALA A 72 -7.43 -36.13 25.61
C ALA A 72 -7.40 -34.81 24.82
N THR A 73 -8.51 -34.07 24.91
CA THR A 73 -8.69 -32.75 24.32
C THR A 73 -9.00 -31.74 25.42
N PHE A 74 -8.21 -30.68 25.49
CA PHE A 74 -8.37 -29.57 26.42
C PHE A 74 -8.44 -28.25 25.67
N SER A 75 -9.29 -27.33 26.12
CA SER A 75 -9.35 -25.97 25.58
C SER A 75 -8.04 -25.21 25.82
N GLY A 76 -7.35 -25.52 26.91
CA GLY A 76 -6.07 -24.88 27.22
C GLY A 76 -5.31 -25.46 28.39
N LEU A 77 -4.06 -24.99 28.53
CA LEU A 77 -3.10 -25.43 29.53
C LEU A 77 -2.37 -24.22 30.14
N ASN A 78 -2.54 -23.98 31.44
CA ASN A 78 -1.73 -23.04 32.22
C ASN A 78 -0.56 -23.76 32.89
N LEU A 79 0.63 -23.17 32.79
CA LEU A 79 1.87 -23.65 33.41
C LEU A 79 2.46 -22.58 34.34
N ARG A 80 3.36 -23.02 35.24
CA ARG A 80 4.21 -22.14 36.06
C ARG A 80 5.68 -22.56 35.93
N ASP A 81 6.54 -21.80 36.59
CA ASP A 81 7.96 -22.12 36.73
C ASP A 81 8.20 -23.51 37.34
N GLY A 82 9.15 -24.26 36.76
CA GLY A 82 9.59 -25.59 37.17
C GLY A 82 8.70 -26.75 36.71
N VAL A 83 7.58 -26.49 36.02
CA VAL A 83 6.66 -27.57 35.59
C VAL A 83 7.25 -28.33 34.41
N THR A 84 7.20 -29.66 34.48
CA THR A 84 7.48 -30.54 33.35
C THR A 84 6.26 -31.41 33.07
N LEU A 85 5.68 -31.28 31.87
CA LEU A 85 4.57 -32.11 31.41
C LEU A 85 5.09 -33.18 30.43
N THR A 86 4.74 -34.45 30.65
CA THR A 86 5.17 -35.61 29.85
C THR A 86 4.00 -36.56 29.59
N GLY A 87 4.18 -37.61 28.80
CA GLY A 87 3.20 -38.69 28.63
C GLY A 87 2.56 -38.73 27.25
N ASP A 88 1.29 -39.16 27.20
CA ASP A 88 0.51 -39.30 25.97
C ASP A 88 0.21 -37.94 25.32
N SER A 89 0.07 -37.94 23.99
CA SER A 89 -0.21 -36.75 23.19
C SER A 89 -1.51 -36.06 23.62
N LEU A 90 -1.51 -34.72 23.62
CA LEU A 90 -2.68 -33.90 23.95
C LEU A 90 -3.20 -33.13 22.74
N ARG A 91 -4.51 -32.90 22.70
CA ARG A 91 -5.12 -31.92 21.79
C ARG A 91 -5.39 -30.63 22.55
N LEU A 92 -4.77 -29.52 22.13
CA LEU A 92 -4.81 -28.24 22.87
C LEU A 92 -5.25 -27.07 22.00
N GLY A 93 -6.01 -26.15 22.59
CA GLY A 93 -6.37 -24.86 21.98
C GLY A 93 -5.40 -23.73 22.33
N TRP A 94 -4.80 -23.75 23.53
CA TRP A 94 -3.76 -22.79 23.89
C TRP A 94 -2.86 -23.30 25.04
N ILE A 95 -1.67 -22.69 25.16
CA ILE A 95 -0.76 -22.82 26.30
C ILE A 95 -0.52 -21.43 26.88
N GLY A 96 -0.58 -21.29 28.20
CA GLY A 96 -0.33 -20.04 28.89
C GLY A 96 0.63 -20.19 30.05
N VAL A 97 1.44 -19.17 30.26
CA VAL A 97 2.24 -18.98 31.47
C VAL A 97 1.86 -17.62 32.05
N SER A 98 1.37 -17.62 33.28
CA SER A 98 0.94 -16.39 33.96
C SER A 98 2.10 -15.40 34.11
N TYR A 99 1.77 -14.11 34.09
CA TYR A 99 2.72 -13.02 34.36
C TYR A 99 3.38 -13.17 35.75
N GLY A 100 4.68 -12.88 35.84
CA GLY A 100 5.45 -12.85 37.09
C GLY A 100 6.47 -13.98 37.28
N PHE A 101 6.56 -14.92 36.34
CA PHE A 101 7.55 -16.00 36.37
C PHE A 101 8.72 -15.71 35.44
N THR A 102 9.96 -15.93 35.88
CA THR A 102 11.18 -15.69 35.07
C THR A 102 12.07 -16.94 34.96
N GLY A 103 11.56 -18.11 35.34
CA GLY A 103 12.28 -19.38 35.24
C GLY A 103 11.93 -20.13 33.97
N SER A 104 11.62 -21.43 34.06
CA SER A 104 11.36 -22.25 32.88
C SER A 104 10.31 -23.33 33.11
N ALA A 105 9.63 -23.73 32.03
CA ALA A 105 8.75 -24.90 32.02
C ALA A 105 9.05 -25.77 30.80
N THR A 106 8.69 -27.06 30.87
CA THR A 106 8.92 -28.01 29.78
C THR A 106 7.64 -28.77 29.44
N ILE A 107 7.37 -28.92 28.14
CA ILE A 107 6.38 -29.84 27.59
C ILE A 107 7.11 -30.87 26.74
N ALA A 108 7.20 -32.11 27.22
CA ALA A 108 7.86 -33.23 26.56
C ALA A 108 6.83 -34.32 26.19
N LEU A 109 5.76 -33.90 25.52
CA LEU A 109 4.77 -34.74 24.85
C LEU A 109 4.34 -34.07 23.55
N ASP A 110 3.71 -34.83 22.65
CA ASP A 110 3.21 -34.29 21.38
C ASP A 110 1.88 -33.53 21.57
N ILE A 111 1.74 -32.42 20.86
CA ILE A 111 0.53 -31.61 20.84
C ILE A 111 -0.08 -31.66 19.44
N ARG A 112 -1.39 -31.87 19.37
CA ARG A 112 -2.17 -31.82 18.13
C ARG A 112 -3.22 -30.72 18.22
N THR A 113 -3.50 -30.05 17.11
CA THR A 113 -4.59 -29.06 17.02
C THR A 113 -5.76 -29.54 16.15
N TRP A 114 -5.73 -30.82 15.77
CA TRP A 114 -6.63 -31.47 14.82
C TRP A 114 -7.03 -32.87 15.28
N ASP A 115 -8.11 -33.41 14.71
CA ASP A 115 -8.61 -34.77 14.96
C ASP A 115 -8.13 -35.80 13.93
N GLU A 116 -8.33 -37.10 14.17
CA GLU A 116 -7.88 -38.15 13.24
C GLU A 116 -8.51 -38.08 11.83
N ARG A 117 -9.54 -37.26 11.64
CA ARG A 117 -10.24 -37.04 10.36
C ARG A 117 -9.78 -35.77 9.64
N GLY A 118 -8.81 -35.04 10.18
CA GLY A 118 -8.34 -33.77 9.60
C GLY A 118 -9.15 -32.55 10.03
N ALA A 119 -10.16 -32.69 10.90
CA ALA A 119 -10.99 -31.58 11.34
C ALA A 119 -10.29 -30.81 12.48
N PRO A 120 -10.28 -29.46 12.42
CA PRO A 120 -9.73 -28.65 13.50
C PRO A 120 -10.66 -28.67 14.73
N TYR A 121 -10.10 -28.82 15.93
CA TYR A 121 -10.86 -28.68 17.18
C TYR A 121 -11.04 -27.22 17.60
N PHE A 122 -10.11 -26.36 17.18
CA PHE A 122 -10.03 -24.96 17.55
C PHE A 122 -9.85 -24.11 16.29
N SER A 123 -10.18 -22.82 16.33
CA SER A 123 -9.93 -21.92 15.20
C SER A 123 -8.46 -21.51 15.06
N GLY A 124 -7.67 -21.73 16.11
CA GLY A 124 -6.24 -21.40 16.20
C GLY A 124 -5.63 -22.03 17.44
N PHE A 125 -4.30 -21.98 17.52
CA PHE A 125 -3.53 -22.42 18.69
C PHE A 125 -2.64 -21.29 19.18
N GLU A 126 -2.74 -20.94 20.45
CA GLU A 126 -2.03 -19.79 21.01
C GLU A 126 -1.05 -20.21 22.11
N VAL A 127 0.14 -19.62 22.11
CA VAL A 127 1.14 -19.74 23.18
C VAL A 127 1.34 -18.36 23.79
N HIS A 128 0.88 -18.19 25.03
CA HIS A 128 0.95 -16.94 25.79
C HIS A 128 2.06 -17.01 26.83
N LEU A 129 3.10 -16.19 26.68
CA LEU A 129 4.22 -16.14 27.62
C LEU A 129 4.35 -14.74 28.26
N GLY A 130 4.10 -14.65 29.56
CA GLY A 130 3.88 -13.37 30.22
C GLY A 130 5.12 -12.56 30.63
N SER A 131 6.32 -13.12 30.75
CA SER A 131 7.41 -12.39 31.44
C SER A 131 8.77 -12.52 30.78
N PRO A 132 9.50 -11.40 30.59
CA PRO A 132 10.86 -11.43 30.06
C PRO A 132 11.75 -12.38 30.85
N GLY A 133 12.53 -13.19 30.13
CA GLY A 133 13.44 -14.17 30.73
C GLY A 133 12.82 -15.52 31.09
N PHE A 134 11.51 -15.71 30.86
CA PHE A 134 10.91 -17.04 30.97
C PHE A 134 11.17 -17.90 29.72
N ASP A 135 11.49 -19.18 29.93
CA ASP A 135 11.72 -20.16 28.88
C ASP A 135 10.68 -21.29 28.92
N LEU A 136 9.83 -21.38 27.90
CA LEU A 136 8.97 -22.54 27.68
C LEU A 136 9.60 -23.47 26.65
N ALA A 137 10.16 -24.60 27.09
CA ALA A 137 10.74 -25.61 26.21
C ALA A 137 9.69 -26.63 25.77
N MET A 138 9.47 -26.76 24.46
CA MET A 138 8.71 -27.84 23.86
C MET A 138 9.69 -28.88 23.28
N LYS A 139 9.70 -30.05 23.90
CA LYS A 139 10.53 -31.21 23.51
C LYS A 139 9.77 -32.26 22.70
N GLY A 140 8.44 -32.18 22.64
CA GLY A 140 7.60 -32.96 21.73
C GLY A 140 7.26 -32.20 20.44
N THR A 141 6.54 -32.85 19.54
CA THR A 141 6.11 -32.25 18.26
C THR A 141 4.76 -31.56 18.41
N LEU A 142 4.64 -30.34 17.90
CA LEU A 142 3.39 -29.65 17.66
C LEU A 142 2.93 -29.91 16.21
N GLU A 143 1.92 -30.75 16.05
CA GLU A 143 1.26 -30.99 14.77
C GLU A 143 0.12 -29.96 14.56
N ALA A 144 0.38 -28.95 13.74
CA ALA A 144 -0.51 -27.83 13.48
C ALA A 144 -1.50 -28.14 12.33
N GLY A 145 -2.77 -28.31 12.65
CA GLY A 145 -3.89 -28.27 11.69
C GLY A 145 -4.49 -26.88 11.49
N VAL A 146 -4.10 -25.91 12.32
CA VAL A 146 -4.68 -24.56 12.42
C VAL A 146 -3.58 -23.51 12.57
N PRO A 147 -3.87 -22.21 12.39
CA PRO A 147 -2.91 -21.15 12.65
C PRO A 147 -2.35 -21.20 14.08
N VAL A 148 -1.04 -21.07 14.23
CA VAL A 148 -0.32 -21.02 15.50
C VAL A 148 0.13 -19.58 15.77
N ALA A 149 -0.15 -19.06 16.96
CA ALA A 149 0.30 -17.75 17.40
C ALA A 149 1.14 -17.87 18.67
N ILE A 150 2.37 -17.34 18.64
CA ILE A 150 3.23 -17.18 19.81
C ILE A 150 3.17 -15.70 20.19
N GLN A 151 2.59 -15.42 21.34
CA GLN A 151 2.42 -14.08 21.88
C GLN A 151 3.21 -13.99 23.19
N SER A 152 4.13 -13.05 23.24
CA SER A 152 5.06 -12.92 24.36
C SER A 152 5.47 -11.46 24.54
N LEU A 153 5.89 -11.12 25.76
CA LEU A 153 6.55 -9.86 26.06
C LEU A 153 7.98 -10.17 26.53
N GLY A 154 8.86 -10.54 25.58
CA GLY A 154 10.28 -10.83 25.85
C GLY A 154 10.61 -12.21 26.44
N ALA A 155 9.65 -13.12 26.55
CA ALA A 155 9.88 -14.54 26.89
C ALA A 155 10.21 -15.38 25.64
N ARG A 156 10.79 -16.58 25.85
CA ARG A 156 11.18 -17.49 24.77
C ARG A 156 10.35 -18.77 24.75
N PHE A 157 9.93 -19.16 23.55
CA PHE A 157 9.39 -20.49 23.26
C PHE A 157 10.45 -21.31 22.53
N LEU A 158 10.97 -22.36 23.16
CA LEU A 158 12.09 -23.13 22.65
C LEU A 158 11.59 -24.44 22.04
N LEU A 159 11.89 -24.67 20.77
CA LEU A 159 11.76 -25.98 20.14
C LEU A 159 13.06 -26.73 20.40
N ALA A 160 13.06 -27.62 21.41
CA ALA A 160 14.27 -28.22 21.97
C ALA A 160 14.26 -29.76 21.90
N GLY A 161 15.41 -30.40 22.09
CA GLY A 161 15.55 -31.85 22.02
C GLY A 161 15.30 -32.42 20.61
N GLU A 162 15.22 -33.75 20.50
CA GLU A 162 15.11 -34.46 19.20
C GLU A 162 13.76 -34.23 18.50
N ASN A 163 12.67 -34.13 19.28
CA ASN A 163 11.30 -34.06 18.76
C ASN A 163 10.67 -32.66 18.84
N GLY A 164 11.37 -31.68 19.42
CA GLY A 164 10.89 -30.29 19.51
C GLY A 164 10.77 -29.65 18.13
N LYS A 165 9.59 -29.77 17.52
CA LYS A 165 9.29 -29.27 16.17
C LYS A 165 7.85 -28.77 16.05
N ILE A 166 7.59 -27.92 15.07
CA ILE A 166 6.26 -27.54 14.59
C ILE A 166 6.12 -28.05 13.16
N VAL A 167 5.17 -28.94 12.92
CA VAL A 167 4.91 -29.56 11.61
C VAL A 167 3.47 -29.32 11.18
N ALA A 168 3.23 -29.26 9.87
CA ALA A 168 1.87 -29.16 9.35
C ALA A 168 1.17 -30.52 9.48
N ALA A 169 -0.08 -30.51 9.92
CA ALA A 169 -0.91 -31.69 9.88
C ALA A 169 -1.14 -32.13 8.42
N PRO A 170 -1.29 -33.44 8.15
CA PRO A 170 -1.56 -33.92 6.79
C PRO A 170 -2.80 -33.26 6.18
N GLY A 171 -2.62 -32.66 4.99
CA GLY A 171 -3.73 -32.05 4.24
C GLY A 171 -4.16 -30.66 4.73
N THR A 172 -3.43 -30.04 5.66
CA THR A 172 -3.68 -28.66 6.12
C THR A 172 -2.60 -27.70 5.64
N SER A 173 -2.84 -26.40 5.79
CA SER A 173 -1.88 -25.33 5.46
C SER A 173 -1.88 -24.29 6.59
N PRO A 174 -1.36 -24.64 7.78
CA PRO A 174 -1.33 -23.74 8.92
C PRO A 174 -0.31 -22.61 8.67
N SER A 175 -0.47 -21.51 9.39
CA SER A 175 0.52 -20.43 9.47
C SER A 175 1.07 -20.31 10.89
N LEU A 176 2.24 -19.73 11.05
CA LEU A 176 2.84 -19.40 12.34
C LEU A 176 3.00 -17.89 12.46
N SER A 177 2.57 -17.28 13.57
CA SER A 177 2.85 -15.88 13.88
C SER A 177 3.62 -15.76 15.19
N VAL A 178 4.68 -14.96 15.21
CA VAL A 178 5.47 -14.66 16.41
C VAL A 178 5.38 -13.15 16.68
N SER A 179 4.85 -12.79 17.85
CA SER A 179 4.57 -11.41 18.23
C SER A 179 5.13 -11.08 19.61
N GLY A 180 5.99 -10.05 19.69
CA GLY A 180 6.53 -9.48 20.93
C GLY A 180 7.54 -10.32 21.71
N GLY A 181 7.82 -11.56 21.31
CA GLY A 181 8.84 -12.42 21.94
C GLY A 181 9.57 -13.31 20.96
N THR A 182 10.19 -14.36 21.48
CA THR A 182 11.17 -15.16 20.73
C THR A 182 10.70 -16.60 20.53
N LEU A 183 10.76 -17.08 19.29
CA LEU A 183 10.76 -18.50 18.95
C LEU A 183 12.22 -18.96 18.78
N SER A 184 12.71 -19.83 19.66
CA SER A 184 14.07 -20.36 19.59
C SER A 184 14.08 -21.77 18.98
N LEU A 185 14.83 -21.95 17.89
CA LEU A 185 15.17 -23.24 17.28
C LEU A 185 16.40 -23.78 18.01
N ASP A 186 16.19 -24.56 19.07
CA ASP A 186 17.25 -24.89 20.05
C ASP A 186 17.97 -26.19 19.72
N ASN A 187 19.14 -26.10 19.09
CA ASN A 187 19.96 -27.25 18.73
C ASN A 187 21.06 -27.58 19.75
N ARG A 188 21.06 -26.96 20.93
CA ARG A 188 22.11 -27.18 21.95
C ARG A 188 22.12 -28.62 22.49
N GLU A 189 20.94 -29.22 22.67
CA GLU A 189 20.81 -30.60 23.18
C GLU A 189 20.87 -31.66 22.06
N ALA A 190 20.36 -31.36 20.87
CA ALA A 190 20.29 -32.28 19.74
C ALA A 190 20.30 -31.51 18.42
N VAL A 191 21.10 -31.99 17.46
CA VAL A 191 21.15 -31.45 16.09
C VAL A 191 19.93 -31.97 15.33
N VAL A 192 18.98 -31.07 15.13
CA VAL A 192 17.73 -31.34 14.44
C VAL A 192 17.62 -30.32 13.30
N THR A 193 17.07 -30.76 12.19
CA THR A 193 16.70 -29.88 11.08
C THR A 193 15.19 -29.83 10.93
N ALA A 194 14.72 -28.74 10.32
CA ALA A 194 13.32 -28.46 10.08
C ALA A 194 12.51 -28.44 11.39
N ARG A 195 13.02 -27.73 12.41
CA ARG A 195 12.26 -27.50 13.65
C ARG A 195 10.95 -26.75 13.39
N VAL A 196 10.88 -25.93 12.35
CA VAL A 196 9.62 -25.48 11.76
C VAL A 196 9.57 -26.02 10.33
N ALA A 197 8.51 -26.75 9.98
CA ALA A 197 8.36 -27.27 8.64
C ALA A 197 8.32 -26.14 7.59
N SER A 198 9.06 -26.30 6.49
CA SER A 198 9.17 -25.28 5.43
C SER A 198 7.85 -24.98 4.71
N THR A 199 6.83 -25.81 4.88
CA THR A 199 5.47 -25.57 4.36
C THR A 199 4.65 -24.62 5.23
N ILE A 200 5.12 -24.27 6.43
CA ILE A 200 4.42 -23.36 7.34
C ILE A 200 4.95 -21.94 7.11
N PRO A 201 4.18 -21.01 6.51
CA PRO A 201 4.58 -19.62 6.43
C PRO A 201 4.63 -19.00 7.83
N VAL A 202 5.69 -18.23 8.08
CA VAL A 202 5.94 -17.56 9.36
C VAL A 202 5.72 -16.06 9.20
N THR A 203 4.98 -15.44 10.11
CA THR A 203 4.81 -13.98 10.20
C THR A 203 5.46 -13.46 11.47
N LEU A 204 6.36 -12.49 11.33
CA LEU A 204 6.98 -11.77 12.44
C LEU A 204 6.33 -10.39 12.60
N ASP A 205 5.83 -10.13 13.80
CA ASP A 205 5.20 -8.87 14.19
C ASP A 205 5.82 -8.38 15.50
N ASN A 206 6.93 -7.64 15.39
CA ASN A 206 7.76 -7.28 16.55
C ASN A 206 8.28 -8.51 17.32
N GLY A 207 8.54 -9.61 16.58
CA GLY A 207 8.97 -10.90 17.13
C GLY A 207 10.39 -11.28 16.72
N THR A 208 10.94 -12.30 17.36
CA THR A 208 12.27 -12.84 17.09
C THR A 208 12.19 -14.32 16.73
N ILE A 209 12.91 -14.74 15.70
CA ILE A 209 13.28 -16.16 15.52
C ILE A 209 14.78 -16.27 15.81
N GLU A 210 15.15 -17.18 16.70
CA GLU A 210 16.53 -17.39 17.11
C GLU A 210 16.95 -18.84 16.85
N LEU A 211 17.99 -19.05 16.05
CA LEU A 211 18.70 -20.33 15.96
C LEU A 211 19.78 -20.37 17.03
N LEU A 212 19.69 -21.33 17.95
CA LEU A 212 20.76 -21.65 18.90
C LEU A 212 21.53 -22.85 18.37
N GLY A 213 22.82 -22.66 18.09
CA GLY A 213 23.71 -23.65 17.51
C GLY A 213 24.04 -24.82 18.44
N ASN A 214 24.92 -25.71 17.98
CA ASN A 214 25.39 -26.87 18.73
C ASN A 214 26.91 -26.80 18.90
N ALA A 215 27.40 -27.10 20.10
CA ALA A 215 28.84 -27.02 20.39
C ALA A 215 29.67 -28.10 19.64
N ASP A 216 29.04 -29.20 19.26
CA ASP A 216 29.70 -30.39 18.71
C ASP A 216 29.55 -30.54 17.19
N ALA A 217 28.62 -29.81 16.56
CA ALA A 217 28.29 -29.95 15.14
C ALA A 217 27.80 -28.65 14.50
N ASP A 218 28.00 -28.54 13.19
CA ASP A 218 27.41 -27.46 12.39
C ASP A 218 25.90 -27.68 12.25
N VAL A 219 25.13 -26.59 12.33
CA VAL A 219 23.66 -26.61 12.30
C VAL A 219 23.16 -25.76 11.14
N VAL A 220 22.22 -26.30 10.37
CA VAL A 220 21.49 -25.56 9.34
C VAL A 220 20.00 -25.77 9.57
N GLU A 221 19.26 -24.67 9.74
CA GLU A 221 17.80 -24.69 9.82
C GLU A 221 17.23 -23.90 8.64
N THR A 222 16.26 -24.49 7.93
CA THR A 222 15.61 -23.82 6.79
C THR A 222 14.14 -23.58 7.09
N LEU A 223 13.77 -22.32 7.20
CA LEU A 223 12.38 -21.85 7.23
C LEU A 223 11.82 -21.73 5.82
N GLY A 224 10.50 -21.84 5.71
CA GLY A 224 9.76 -21.60 4.47
C GLY A 224 9.71 -20.11 4.10
N GLN A 225 8.49 -19.61 3.92
CA GLN A 225 8.27 -18.18 3.78
C GLN A 225 8.31 -17.50 5.15
N VAL A 226 9.02 -16.37 5.26
CA VAL A 226 8.99 -15.47 6.42
C VAL A 226 8.48 -14.11 5.96
N LYS A 227 7.41 -13.61 6.58
CA LYS A 227 6.82 -12.28 6.35
C LYS A 227 7.09 -11.39 7.55
N VAL A 228 7.56 -10.16 7.33
CA VAL A 228 7.88 -9.19 8.39
C VAL A 228 6.93 -7.99 8.30
N ARG A 229 6.25 -7.67 9.40
CA ARG A 229 5.29 -6.54 9.48
C ARG A 229 5.82 -5.32 10.22
N GLN A 230 6.60 -5.54 11.28
CA GLN A 230 7.22 -4.52 12.14
C GLN A 230 8.68 -4.88 12.40
N LEU A 231 9.39 -4.07 13.21
CA LEU A 231 10.77 -4.32 13.62
C LEU A 231 10.91 -5.70 14.28
N SER A 232 11.45 -6.66 13.54
CA SER A 232 11.57 -8.06 13.95
C SER A 232 13.02 -8.52 13.84
N THR A 233 13.38 -9.61 14.50
CA THR A 233 14.76 -10.10 14.50
C THR A 233 14.85 -11.54 14.01
N LEU A 234 15.76 -11.80 13.08
CA LEU A 234 16.29 -13.15 12.83
C LEU A 234 17.66 -13.22 13.49
N LYS A 235 17.85 -14.17 14.38
CA LYS A 235 19.08 -14.35 15.15
C LYS A 235 19.66 -15.74 14.89
N ALA A 236 20.95 -15.82 14.66
CA ALA A 236 21.70 -17.07 14.52
C ALA A 236 22.91 -17.01 15.45
N VAL A 237 22.93 -17.90 16.44
CA VAL A 237 23.96 -17.97 17.46
C VAL A 237 24.73 -19.26 17.26
N ALA A 238 25.99 -19.16 16.84
CA ALA A 238 26.89 -20.30 16.85
C ALA A 238 27.39 -20.60 18.27
N GLU A 239 27.67 -21.88 18.53
CA GLU A 239 28.25 -22.36 19.79
C GLU A 239 29.65 -22.90 19.50
N SER A 240 30.65 -22.45 20.26
CA SER A 240 32.07 -22.81 20.04
C SER A 240 32.58 -22.43 18.63
N GLU A 241 33.39 -23.27 17.98
CA GLU A 241 33.94 -23.03 16.63
C GLU A 241 33.03 -23.59 15.51
N ARG A 242 31.78 -23.93 15.82
CA ARG A 242 30.82 -24.54 14.89
C ARG A 242 29.93 -23.52 14.22
N GLN A 243 29.47 -23.82 13.02
CA GLN A 243 28.57 -22.94 12.28
C GLN A 243 27.11 -23.12 12.69
N ALA A 244 26.36 -22.02 12.73
CA ALA A 244 24.90 -22.02 12.83
C ALA A 244 24.34 -21.18 11.68
N VAL A 245 23.65 -21.81 10.75
CA VAL A 245 23.08 -21.17 9.55
C VAL A 245 21.56 -21.16 9.66
N LEU A 246 20.97 -19.97 9.79
CA LEU A 246 19.53 -19.82 9.63
C LEU A 246 19.21 -19.46 8.18
N SER A 247 18.58 -20.40 7.49
CA SER A 247 18.15 -20.26 6.10
C SER A 247 16.65 -19.94 6.03
N VAL A 248 16.26 -19.05 5.12
CA VAL A 248 14.86 -18.71 4.83
C VAL A 248 14.64 -18.88 3.33
N ALA A 249 13.64 -19.68 2.93
CA ALA A 249 13.39 -19.97 1.52
C ALA A 249 12.82 -18.78 0.74
N SER A 250 12.06 -17.91 1.42
CA SER A 250 11.56 -16.64 0.88
C SER A 250 11.32 -15.65 2.01
N LEU A 251 11.85 -14.43 1.87
CA LEU A 251 11.67 -13.35 2.84
C LEU A 251 10.86 -12.20 2.22
N ASP A 252 9.71 -11.90 2.82
CA ASP A 252 8.82 -10.79 2.46
C ASP A 252 8.86 -9.73 3.58
N VAL A 253 9.66 -8.69 3.39
CA VAL A 253 9.70 -7.53 4.29
C VAL A 253 8.74 -6.48 3.74
N GLY A 254 7.52 -6.41 4.29
CA GLY A 254 6.53 -5.44 3.81
C GLY A 254 6.99 -3.99 4.03
N ALA A 255 6.27 -3.01 3.46
CA ALA A 255 6.66 -1.59 3.47
C ALA A 255 7.00 -0.99 4.86
N SER A 256 6.42 -1.51 5.94
CA SER A 256 6.68 -1.10 7.33
C SER A 256 7.58 -2.07 8.12
N GLY A 257 7.93 -3.20 7.51
CA GLY A 257 8.76 -4.23 8.14
C GLY A 257 10.21 -3.78 8.20
N ASN A 258 10.84 -3.97 9.35
CA ASN A 258 12.28 -3.88 9.49
C ASN A 258 12.77 -5.22 10.04
N ILE A 259 13.84 -5.76 9.49
CA ILE A 259 14.42 -7.00 9.99
C ILE A 259 15.85 -6.76 10.44
N LEU A 260 16.13 -7.18 11.66
CA LEU A 260 17.47 -7.23 12.22
C LEU A 260 18.02 -8.64 12.04
N PHE A 261 19.19 -8.75 11.43
CA PHE A 261 19.96 -9.99 11.40
C PHE A 261 21.03 -9.93 12.51
N ASP A 262 20.96 -10.83 13.50
CA ASP A 262 21.94 -10.93 14.58
C ASP A 262 22.74 -12.24 14.43
N ALA A 263 23.93 -12.12 13.87
CA ALA A 263 24.86 -13.22 13.67
C ALA A 263 25.90 -13.19 14.81
N SER A 264 25.63 -13.91 15.88
CA SER A 264 26.51 -13.97 17.05
C SER A 264 27.31 -15.27 17.10
N GLY A 265 28.53 -15.20 17.64
CA GLY A 265 29.39 -16.38 17.85
C GLY A 265 29.89 -17.08 16.58
N GLY A 266 29.72 -16.51 15.39
CA GLY A 266 30.00 -17.19 14.11
C GLY A 266 28.76 -17.75 13.39
N GLY A 267 27.57 -17.34 13.81
CA GLY A 267 26.33 -17.61 13.08
C GLY A 267 26.31 -16.93 11.71
N SER A 268 25.42 -17.39 10.83
CA SER A 268 25.22 -16.81 9.51
C SER A 268 23.77 -16.97 9.04
N PHE A 269 23.40 -16.21 8.01
CA PHE A 269 22.07 -16.26 7.42
C PHE A 269 22.16 -16.55 5.93
N GLN A 270 21.20 -17.34 5.45
CA GLN A 270 20.99 -17.56 4.03
C GLN A 270 19.54 -17.22 3.68
N VAL A 271 19.30 -16.42 2.66
CA VAL A 271 17.95 -16.07 2.21
C VAL A 271 17.82 -16.40 0.73
N GLY A 272 17.02 -17.42 0.44
CA GLY A 272 16.63 -17.81 -0.92
C GLY A 272 15.54 -16.89 -1.47
N ASN A 273 15.50 -16.74 -2.80
CA ASN A 273 14.46 -16.02 -3.56
C ASN A 273 13.98 -14.73 -2.88
N VAL A 274 14.91 -13.82 -2.57
CA VAL A 274 14.54 -12.45 -2.22
C VAL A 274 14.39 -11.71 -3.55
N ALA A 275 13.23 -11.13 -3.80
CA ALA A 275 13.17 -10.09 -4.83
C ALA A 275 14.22 -9.06 -4.43
N PRO A 276 15.23 -8.71 -5.25
CA PRO A 276 16.28 -7.76 -4.86
C PRO A 276 15.72 -6.46 -4.27
N SER A 277 14.49 -6.13 -4.67
CA SER A 277 13.65 -5.05 -4.18
C SER A 277 13.15 -5.14 -2.72
N ALA A 278 13.22 -6.27 -2.03
CA ALA A 278 12.74 -6.42 -0.64
C ALA A 278 13.88 -6.36 0.40
N PHE A 279 15.13 -6.59 -0.02
CA PHE A 279 16.26 -6.69 0.91
C PHE A 279 16.81 -5.32 1.36
N LEU A 280 16.68 -4.29 0.53
CA LEU A 280 17.45 -3.05 0.70
C LEU A 280 16.73 -1.93 1.47
N GLY A 281 15.53 -2.19 2.00
CA GLY A 281 14.88 -1.30 2.97
C GLY A 281 15.57 -1.39 4.32
N GLY A 282 16.68 -0.66 4.51
CA GLY A 282 17.30 -0.40 5.81
C GLY A 282 17.55 -1.63 6.68
N GLN A 283 18.37 -2.58 6.22
CA GLN A 283 18.76 -3.72 7.04
C GLN A 283 20.10 -3.46 7.71
N TYR A 284 20.07 -3.47 9.04
CA TYR A 284 21.25 -3.45 9.87
C TYR A 284 21.54 -4.90 10.30
N LEU A 285 22.79 -5.37 10.13
CA LEU A 285 23.28 -6.57 10.83
C LEU A 285 23.81 -6.12 12.19
N PHE A 286 23.37 -6.70 13.29
CA PHE A 286 24.10 -6.49 14.54
C PHE A 286 25.26 -7.49 14.60
N SER A 287 26.50 -6.98 14.63
CA SER A 287 27.68 -7.80 14.83
C SER A 287 28.05 -7.80 16.30
N SER A 288 27.93 -8.96 16.94
CA SER A 288 28.31 -9.10 18.35
C SER A 288 29.82 -8.94 18.58
N GLN A 289 30.65 -9.11 17.53
CA GLN A 289 32.10 -8.93 17.62
C GLN A 289 32.49 -7.45 17.70
N SER A 290 31.83 -6.58 16.93
CA SER A 290 32.08 -5.14 16.96
C SER A 290 31.20 -4.39 17.96
N GLY A 291 30.11 -5.02 18.44
CA GLY A 291 29.10 -4.39 19.28
C GLY A 291 28.34 -3.28 18.56
N ARG A 292 28.32 -3.30 17.23
CA ARG A 292 27.76 -2.27 16.36
C ARG A 292 26.85 -2.87 15.31
N TYR A 293 25.95 -2.05 14.80
CA TYR A 293 25.18 -2.36 13.60
C TYR A 293 26.07 -2.17 12.36
N GLU A 294 26.37 -3.25 11.65
CA GLU A 294 27.11 -3.32 10.40
C GLU A 294 26.14 -3.34 9.21
N TYR A 295 26.59 -2.85 8.05
CA TYR A 295 25.79 -2.90 6.84
C TYR A 295 25.80 -4.32 6.26
N ALA A 296 24.61 -4.78 5.86
CA ALA A 296 24.38 -6.09 5.27
C ALA A 296 24.32 -6.00 3.75
N GLY A 297 25.33 -6.53 3.06
CA GLY A 297 25.23 -6.76 1.63
C GLY A 297 24.40 -8.01 1.36
N TYR A 298 23.53 -7.96 0.34
CA TYR A 298 22.87 -9.17 -0.17
C TYR A 298 23.56 -9.67 -1.42
N ASP A 299 24.04 -10.91 -1.35
CA ASP A 299 24.42 -11.65 -2.53
C ASP A 299 23.20 -12.36 -3.12
N ALA A 300 22.56 -11.77 -4.14
CA ALA A 300 21.43 -12.41 -4.81
C ALA A 300 21.79 -13.73 -5.52
N ALA A 301 23.05 -13.93 -5.93
CA ALA A 301 23.49 -15.14 -6.60
C ALA A 301 23.77 -16.28 -5.59
N ALA A 302 24.30 -15.95 -4.42
CA ALA A 302 24.58 -16.92 -3.34
C ALA A 302 23.45 -17.03 -2.30
N GLY A 303 22.50 -16.09 -2.28
CA GLY A 303 21.51 -15.93 -1.24
C GLY A 303 22.11 -15.59 0.13
N VAL A 304 23.28 -14.95 0.19
CA VAL A 304 24.02 -14.70 1.45
C VAL A 304 23.83 -13.26 1.91
N VAL A 305 23.59 -13.10 3.21
CA VAL A 305 23.64 -11.80 3.88
C VAL A 305 25.02 -11.65 4.50
N SER A 306 25.88 -10.82 3.90
CA SER A 306 27.26 -10.60 4.35
C SER A 306 27.37 -9.30 5.14
N ALA A 307 28.05 -9.37 6.29
CA ALA A 307 28.42 -8.18 7.06
C ALA A 307 29.45 -7.31 6.33
N THR A 308 29.57 -6.06 6.77
CA THR A 308 30.63 -5.14 6.32
C THR A 308 31.99 -5.82 6.39
N THR A 309 32.66 -5.96 5.24
CA THR A 309 33.97 -6.60 5.15
C THR A 309 35.13 -5.59 5.26
N SER A 310 34.85 -4.30 5.04
CA SER A 310 35.81 -3.21 5.22
C SER A 310 35.12 -1.89 5.58
N THR A 311 35.80 -1.05 6.36
CA THR A 311 35.42 0.36 6.60
C THR A 311 36.33 1.36 5.87
N ASP A 312 37.30 0.85 5.12
CA ASP A 312 38.29 1.65 4.39
C ASP A 312 38.23 1.33 2.89
N LEU A 313 37.72 2.31 2.13
CA LEU A 313 37.57 2.21 0.68
C LEU A 313 38.92 2.10 -0.06
N SER A 314 40.03 2.49 0.57
CA SER A 314 41.36 2.45 -0.05
C SER A 314 41.96 1.04 -0.14
N THR A 315 41.51 0.13 0.74
CA THR A 315 41.95 -1.28 0.82
C THR A 315 40.89 -2.27 0.35
N ALA A 316 39.66 -1.81 0.11
CA ALA A 316 38.55 -2.62 -0.37
C ALA A 316 38.78 -3.16 -1.80
N THR A 317 38.17 -4.32 -2.05
CA THR A 317 38.18 -5.08 -3.30
C THR A 317 36.78 -5.20 -3.88
N ALA A 318 36.66 -5.67 -5.13
CA ALA A 318 35.39 -5.81 -5.84
C ALA A 318 34.36 -6.76 -5.18
N GLN A 319 34.78 -7.56 -4.20
CA GLN A 319 33.91 -8.45 -3.43
C GLN A 319 33.46 -7.85 -2.10
N ASP A 320 34.02 -6.70 -1.71
CA ASP A 320 33.80 -6.14 -0.38
C ASP A 320 32.51 -5.34 -0.27
N HIS A 321 31.94 -5.40 0.94
CA HIS A 321 30.82 -4.57 1.37
C HIS A 321 31.36 -3.50 2.30
N VAL A 322 31.37 -2.24 1.85
CA VAL A 322 32.04 -1.14 2.54
C VAL A 322 31.02 -0.25 3.26
N ARG A 323 31.30 0.12 4.51
CA ARG A 323 30.53 1.13 5.26
C ARG A 323 31.43 2.30 5.64
N LEU A 324 31.03 3.52 5.26
CA LEU A 324 31.74 4.76 5.57
C LEU A 324 30.99 5.55 6.65
N ASP A 325 31.48 5.44 7.89
CA ASP A 325 30.95 6.18 9.05
C ASP A 325 31.55 7.58 9.22
N ALA A 326 32.59 7.91 8.46
CA ALA A 326 33.22 9.22 8.45
C ALA A 326 33.30 9.76 7.03
N TYR A 327 33.33 11.09 6.89
CA TYR A 327 33.50 11.73 5.59
C TYR A 327 34.80 11.22 4.96
N THR A 328 34.68 10.69 3.75
CA THR A 328 35.80 10.11 3.01
C THR A 328 36.00 10.88 1.71
N GLU A 329 37.24 11.30 1.45
CA GLU A 329 37.62 11.89 0.17
C GLU A 329 38.29 10.83 -0.71
N LEU A 330 37.69 10.55 -1.86
CA LEU A 330 38.17 9.56 -2.81
C LEU A 330 38.90 10.21 -3.99
N ALA A 331 40.12 9.73 -4.22
CA ALA A 331 40.88 9.97 -5.44
C ALA A 331 41.08 8.65 -6.21
N GLY A 332 40.95 8.69 -7.54
CA GLY A 332 41.10 7.53 -8.42
C GLY A 332 39.91 6.58 -8.41
N ASN A 333 40.09 5.39 -9.00
CA ASN A 333 39.01 4.43 -9.18
C ASN A 333 39.06 3.32 -8.12
N ARG A 334 37.90 2.96 -7.60
CA ARG A 334 37.69 1.84 -6.69
C ARG A 334 36.57 0.96 -7.19
N GLU A 335 36.66 -0.33 -6.93
CA GLU A 335 35.60 -1.30 -7.23
C GLU A 335 35.26 -2.01 -5.93
N VAL A 336 33.99 -1.98 -5.56
CA VAL A 336 33.42 -2.65 -4.40
C VAL A 336 32.13 -3.34 -4.81
N ARG A 337 31.64 -4.27 -4.01
CA ARG A 337 30.36 -4.90 -4.30
C ARG A 337 29.20 -3.97 -3.96
N SER A 338 29.20 -3.47 -2.72
CA SER A 338 28.20 -2.52 -2.22
C SER A 338 28.84 -1.50 -1.28
N LEU A 339 28.22 -0.33 -1.20
CA LEU A 339 28.70 0.79 -0.40
C LEU A 339 27.56 1.38 0.44
N ALA A 340 27.79 1.53 1.75
CA ALA A 340 26.93 2.30 2.65
C ALA A 340 27.65 3.58 3.11
N VAL A 341 26.99 4.73 3.00
CA VAL A 341 27.55 6.04 3.35
C VAL A 341 26.72 6.68 4.45
N ASN A 342 27.34 6.96 5.60
CA ASN A 342 26.66 7.55 6.76
C ASN A 342 27.07 8.99 7.07
N ALA A 343 28.29 9.40 6.74
CA ALA A 343 28.73 10.79 6.95
C ALA A 343 28.88 11.58 5.63
N GLY A 344 29.34 10.92 4.56
CA GLY A 344 29.48 11.51 3.24
C GLY A 344 30.66 10.91 2.47
N LEU A 345 30.60 10.98 1.15
CA LEU A 345 31.67 10.55 0.25
C LEU A 345 31.86 11.63 -0.81
N GLY A 346 33.06 12.18 -0.94
CA GLY A 346 33.34 13.20 -1.95
C GLY A 346 34.68 13.02 -2.64
N GLY A 347 34.95 13.84 -3.64
CA GLY A 347 36.23 13.85 -4.36
C GLY A 347 36.04 13.84 -5.87
N THR A 348 37.07 13.38 -6.58
CA THR A 348 37.06 13.29 -8.06
C THR A 348 37.19 11.85 -8.55
N GLY A 349 37.22 10.90 -7.61
CA GLY A 349 37.31 9.48 -7.91
C GLY A 349 36.02 8.87 -8.46
N THR A 350 36.14 7.61 -8.87
CA THR A 350 35.02 6.78 -9.33
C THR A 350 34.90 5.56 -8.43
N VAL A 351 33.68 5.20 -8.03
CA VAL A 351 33.38 3.93 -7.36
C VAL A 351 32.54 3.08 -8.31
N ALA A 352 33.09 1.94 -8.72
CA ALA A 352 32.34 0.90 -9.38
C ALA A 352 31.65 0.01 -8.33
N LEU A 353 30.33 -0.15 -8.42
CA LEU A 353 29.53 -0.85 -7.42
C LEU A 353 28.22 -1.40 -7.98
N THR A 354 27.57 -2.31 -7.25
CA THR A 354 26.23 -2.82 -7.58
C THR A 354 25.16 -2.12 -6.74
N ASP A 355 25.41 -1.90 -5.45
CA ASP A 355 24.43 -1.32 -4.51
C ASP A 355 25.01 -0.15 -3.70
N LEU A 356 24.28 0.96 -3.64
CA LEU A 356 24.59 2.13 -2.82
C LEU A 356 23.46 2.38 -1.80
N LEU A 357 23.79 2.35 -0.51
CA LEU A 357 22.94 2.86 0.57
C LEU A 357 23.49 4.19 1.08
N VAL A 358 22.63 5.19 1.24
CA VAL A 358 22.97 6.46 1.87
C VAL A 358 22.10 6.64 3.11
N GLU A 359 22.72 6.64 4.29
CA GLU A 359 22.06 6.66 5.59
C GLU A 359 21.58 8.08 6.00
N PRO A 360 20.67 8.22 6.98
CA PRO A 360 20.02 9.49 7.33
C PRO A 360 20.96 10.60 7.84
N GLY A 361 22.24 10.29 8.05
CA GLY A 361 23.27 11.24 8.49
C GLY A 361 24.18 11.77 7.37
N ALA A 362 24.07 11.22 6.16
CA ALA A 362 25.06 11.49 5.12
C ALA A 362 24.87 12.88 4.51
N MET A 363 25.96 13.62 4.38
CA MET A 363 25.97 14.95 3.74
C MET A 363 25.82 14.90 2.21
N GLY A 364 25.79 13.71 1.60
CA GLY A 364 25.69 13.47 0.16
C GLY A 364 26.81 12.59 -0.39
N VAL A 365 26.73 12.29 -1.69
CA VAL A 365 27.72 11.54 -2.45
C VAL A 365 28.15 12.37 -3.67
N SER A 366 29.40 12.80 -3.67
CA SER A 366 30.02 13.66 -4.69
C SER A 366 31.24 13.00 -5.32
N VAL A 367 31.07 11.74 -5.75
CA VAL A 367 32.04 10.98 -6.56
C VAL A 367 31.30 10.39 -7.76
N ASN A 368 32.04 9.98 -8.79
CA ASN A 368 31.43 9.26 -9.90
C ASN A 368 31.05 7.84 -9.44
N LEU A 369 29.87 7.37 -9.86
CA LEU A 369 29.35 6.04 -9.56
C LEU A 369 29.24 5.27 -10.88
N ASP A 370 29.82 4.06 -10.92
CA ASP A 370 29.78 3.19 -12.11
C ASP A 370 29.11 1.86 -11.77
N PHE A 371 27.92 1.62 -12.30
CA PHE A 371 27.18 0.36 -12.14
C PHE A 371 27.52 -0.67 -13.22
N GLY A 372 28.37 -0.32 -14.18
CA GLY A 372 28.80 -1.19 -15.26
C GLY A 372 27.64 -1.73 -16.09
N SER A 373 27.65 -3.03 -16.39
CA SER A 373 26.57 -3.74 -17.10
C SER A 373 25.61 -4.49 -16.19
N ARG A 374 25.76 -4.34 -14.87
CA ARG A 374 24.94 -5.03 -13.88
C ARG A 374 23.71 -4.19 -13.54
N ASP A 375 22.65 -4.86 -13.13
CA ASP A 375 21.56 -4.20 -12.44
C ASP A 375 22.06 -3.69 -11.11
N GLY A 376 21.67 -2.47 -10.75
CA GLY A 376 22.14 -1.81 -9.55
C GLY A 376 21.03 -1.09 -8.80
N THR A 377 21.36 -0.67 -7.58
CA THR A 377 20.42 0.07 -6.73
C THR A 377 21.08 1.26 -6.04
N VAL A 378 20.30 2.31 -5.87
CA VAL A 378 20.60 3.41 -4.96
C VAL A 378 19.45 3.55 -3.99
N THR A 379 19.74 3.59 -2.70
CA THR A 379 18.74 3.70 -1.63
C THR A 379 19.09 4.83 -0.69
N ALA A 380 18.18 5.77 -0.50
CA ALA A 380 18.21 6.76 0.58
C ALA A 380 17.47 6.17 1.78
N ALA A 381 18.16 6.00 2.91
CA ALA A 381 17.55 5.45 4.11
C ALA A 381 16.64 6.52 4.75
N SER A 382 15.33 6.27 4.67
CA SER A 382 14.22 6.98 5.34
C SER A 382 13.91 8.43 4.91
N GLN A 383 12.61 8.70 4.76
CA GLN A 383 12.08 10.07 4.73
C GLN A 383 12.23 10.73 6.11
N PRO A 384 12.51 12.04 6.20
CA PRO A 384 12.38 13.07 5.16
C PRO A 384 13.68 13.42 4.41
N TYR A 385 14.76 12.66 4.59
CA TYR A 385 16.06 13.05 4.08
C TYR A 385 16.17 12.84 2.57
N SER A 386 16.50 13.91 1.84
CA SER A 386 16.87 13.83 0.43
C SER A 386 18.38 13.65 0.29
N VAL A 387 18.81 12.64 -0.44
CA VAL A 387 20.24 12.38 -0.69
C VAL A 387 20.68 13.09 -1.96
N SER A 388 21.75 13.87 -1.89
CA SER A 388 22.31 14.53 -3.07
C SER A 388 23.41 13.70 -3.72
N LEU A 389 23.23 13.38 -5.02
CA LEU A 389 24.22 12.75 -5.89
C LEU A 389 24.74 13.80 -6.88
N THR A 390 26.02 14.15 -6.80
CA THR A 390 26.59 15.24 -7.62
C THR A 390 27.69 14.80 -8.59
N GLY A 391 28.25 13.60 -8.46
CA GLY A 391 29.17 13.01 -9.44
C GLY A 391 28.45 12.17 -10.50
N ASP A 392 29.11 11.93 -11.65
CA ASP A 392 28.53 11.20 -12.80
C ASP A 392 27.98 9.82 -12.36
N ILE A 393 26.85 9.43 -12.92
CA ILE A 393 26.27 8.09 -12.74
C ILE A 393 26.37 7.38 -14.08
N ALA A 394 27.21 6.36 -14.15
CA ALA A 394 27.49 5.57 -15.35
C ALA A 394 26.97 4.13 -15.20
N GLY A 395 26.65 3.50 -16.34
CA GLY A 395 26.20 2.11 -16.39
C GLY A 395 25.20 1.84 -17.51
N SER A 396 24.81 0.58 -17.65
CA SER A 396 23.97 0.10 -18.76
C SER A 396 22.95 -0.98 -18.37
N GLY A 397 22.96 -1.47 -17.12
CA GLY A 397 21.94 -2.39 -16.60
C GLY A 397 20.63 -1.67 -16.23
N SER A 398 19.83 -2.25 -15.35
CA SER A 398 18.70 -1.55 -14.73
C SER A 398 19.14 -0.89 -13.42
N LEU A 399 18.79 0.38 -13.18
CA LEU A 399 19.08 1.09 -11.93
C LEU A 399 17.80 1.45 -11.19
N VAL A 400 17.68 1.02 -9.94
CA VAL A 400 16.53 1.34 -9.09
C VAL A 400 16.91 2.36 -8.03
N PHE A 401 16.20 3.49 -8.00
CA PHE A 401 16.31 4.52 -6.99
C PHE A 401 15.18 4.41 -5.97
N ARG A 402 15.53 4.40 -4.69
CA ARG A 402 14.60 4.24 -3.56
C ARG A 402 14.72 5.36 -2.54
N GLY A 403 13.59 5.90 -2.12
CA GLY A 403 13.54 7.05 -1.22
C GLY A 403 13.74 8.37 -1.97
N ASN A 404 14.02 9.43 -1.22
CA ASN A 404 14.07 10.79 -1.78
C ASN A 404 15.49 11.15 -2.22
N MET A 405 15.68 11.58 -3.46
CA MET A 405 17.00 11.87 -4.03
C MET A 405 17.04 13.14 -4.85
N ASN A 406 18.18 13.80 -4.83
CA ASN A 406 18.50 14.93 -5.70
C ASN A 406 19.69 14.54 -6.59
N VAL A 407 19.46 14.40 -7.89
CA VAL A 407 20.48 14.08 -8.88
C VAL A 407 20.88 15.38 -9.59
N TRP A 408 22.07 15.87 -9.26
CA TRP A 408 22.66 17.09 -9.84
C TRP A 408 23.72 16.80 -10.89
N ALA A 409 24.09 15.52 -11.05
CA ALA A 409 25.13 15.09 -11.96
C ALA A 409 24.66 15.06 -13.42
N ALA A 410 25.60 15.25 -14.35
CA ALA A 410 25.44 14.77 -15.71
C ALA A 410 25.76 13.27 -15.70
N ALA A 411 24.74 12.44 -15.89
CA ALA A 411 24.80 10.99 -15.88
C ALA A 411 24.98 10.46 -17.30
N SER A 412 26.02 9.67 -17.50
CA SER A 412 26.25 8.87 -18.71
C SER A 412 25.48 7.53 -18.71
N TYR A 413 24.58 7.32 -17.74
CA TYR A 413 23.81 6.09 -17.58
C TYR A 413 22.92 5.79 -18.79
N ALA A 414 23.19 4.67 -19.47
CA ALA A 414 22.50 4.24 -20.68
C ALA A 414 21.41 3.16 -20.43
N GLY A 415 21.27 2.73 -19.17
CA GLY A 415 20.38 1.65 -18.76
C GLY A 415 18.93 2.06 -18.53
N ALA A 416 18.10 1.13 -18.04
CA ALA A 416 16.72 1.44 -17.62
C ALA A 416 16.72 1.98 -16.19
N VAL A 417 15.81 2.91 -15.87
CA VAL A 417 15.75 3.55 -14.54
C VAL A 417 14.39 3.32 -13.91
N SER A 418 14.36 2.91 -12.64
CA SER A 418 13.14 2.81 -11.84
C SER A 418 13.23 3.73 -10.64
N VAL A 419 12.15 4.45 -10.33
CA VAL A 419 12.07 5.40 -9.21
C VAL A 419 10.93 5.00 -8.28
N GLN A 420 11.28 4.71 -7.02
CA GLN A 420 10.38 4.31 -5.94
C GLN A 420 10.58 5.28 -4.76
N GLY A 421 9.81 6.37 -4.74
CA GLY A 421 10.08 7.57 -3.95
C GLY A 421 10.20 8.81 -4.84
N ASP A 422 10.70 9.92 -4.32
CA ASP A 422 10.82 11.18 -5.08
C ASP A 422 12.26 11.37 -5.60
N MET A 423 12.42 11.63 -6.89
CA MET A 423 13.69 12.01 -7.50
C MET A 423 13.59 13.41 -8.10
N SER A 424 14.39 14.33 -7.56
CA SER A 424 14.62 15.66 -8.12
C SER A 424 15.83 15.64 -9.05
N ILE A 425 15.64 16.02 -10.32
CA ILE A 425 16.71 16.07 -11.33
C ILE A 425 17.00 17.53 -11.67
N GLY A 426 18.20 17.97 -11.26
CA GLY A 426 18.78 19.23 -11.72
C GLY A 426 19.96 19.05 -12.67
N GLY A 427 20.54 17.85 -12.72
CA GLY A 427 21.55 17.45 -13.72
C GLY A 427 20.92 16.85 -14.98
N SER A 428 21.66 16.00 -15.70
CA SER A 428 21.17 15.30 -16.90
C SER A 428 21.19 13.80 -16.73
N MET A 429 20.11 13.11 -17.06
CA MET A 429 20.01 11.65 -17.21
C MET A 429 19.48 11.28 -18.61
N ALA A 430 19.83 12.09 -19.63
CA ALA A 430 19.32 11.93 -20.99
C ALA A 430 19.69 10.61 -21.67
N HIS A 431 20.72 9.92 -21.20
CA HIS A 431 21.13 8.64 -21.80
C HIS A 431 20.27 7.45 -21.34
N ALA A 432 19.45 7.60 -20.30
CA ALA A 432 18.62 6.51 -19.79
C ALA A 432 17.68 5.99 -20.88
N SER A 433 17.67 4.66 -21.07
CA SER A 433 16.90 3.99 -22.13
C SER A 433 15.39 3.96 -21.88
N GLY A 434 14.95 4.19 -20.64
CA GLY A 434 13.54 4.18 -20.23
C GLY A 434 13.37 4.34 -18.73
N TRP A 435 12.16 4.71 -18.32
CA TRP A 435 11.82 5.05 -16.93
C TRP A 435 10.62 4.24 -16.43
N THR A 436 10.65 3.84 -15.17
CA THR A 436 9.52 3.23 -14.46
C THR A 436 9.26 3.95 -13.14
N LEU A 437 8.06 4.48 -12.93
CA LEU A 437 7.69 5.24 -11.74
C LEU A 437 6.70 4.46 -10.86
N GLY A 438 7.09 4.30 -9.60
CA GLY A 438 6.31 3.61 -8.59
C GLY A 438 6.25 2.09 -8.79
N SER A 439 5.38 1.47 -8.01
CA SER A 439 5.05 0.05 -8.06
C SER A 439 3.59 -0.16 -7.64
N ASP A 440 3.16 -1.40 -7.46
CA ASP A 440 1.87 -1.71 -6.85
C ASP A 440 1.78 -1.26 -5.37
N GLU A 441 2.92 -1.02 -4.72
CA GLU A 441 3.03 -0.80 -3.26
C GLU A 441 3.57 0.60 -2.89
N GLY A 442 4.02 1.41 -3.85
CA GLY A 442 4.61 2.71 -3.57
C GLY A 442 4.62 3.67 -4.75
N MET A 443 4.53 4.96 -4.45
CA MET A 443 4.56 6.02 -5.48
C MET A 443 5.99 6.34 -5.94
N GLY A 444 6.15 6.72 -7.21
CA GLY A 444 7.38 7.28 -7.76
C GLY A 444 7.19 8.68 -8.30
N GLY A 445 8.05 9.62 -7.93
CA GLY A 445 8.03 11.02 -8.35
C GLY A 445 9.27 11.39 -9.16
N LEU A 446 9.09 12.04 -10.31
CA LEU A 446 10.15 12.75 -11.04
C LEU A 446 9.87 14.26 -10.97
N TYR A 447 10.82 15.02 -10.41
CA TYR A 447 10.74 16.46 -10.28
C TYR A 447 11.88 17.10 -11.04
N PHE A 448 11.58 17.85 -12.08
CA PHE A 448 12.59 18.58 -12.84
C PHE A 448 12.77 19.97 -12.23
N MET A 449 13.94 20.24 -11.63
CA MET A 449 14.24 21.54 -10.99
C MET A 449 15.08 22.42 -11.91
N GLY A 450 14.53 23.52 -12.41
CA GLY A 450 15.22 24.37 -13.38
C GLY A 450 16.47 25.07 -12.78
N PRO A 451 17.66 25.07 -13.42
CA PRO A 451 18.78 25.90 -12.99
C PRO A 451 18.42 27.39 -13.00
N SER A 452 18.74 28.09 -11.91
CA SER A 452 18.64 29.55 -11.86
C SER A 452 19.56 30.21 -12.91
N GLY A 453 18.97 31.02 -13.80
CA GLY A 453 19.70 31.91 -14.72
C GLY A 453 20.36 31.28 -15.96
N ALA A 454 20.12 30.00 -16.28
CA ALA A 454 20.65 29.38 -17.51
C ALA A 454 19.76 29.66 -18.74
N ALA A 455 20.34 30.11 -19.85
CA ALA A 455 19.62 30.40 -21.10
C ALA A 455 19.18 29.14 -21.88
N GLU A 456 19.88 28.02 -21.67
CA GLU A 456 19.60 26.70 -22.26
C GLU A 456 19.79 25.63 -21.17
N MET A 457 18.85 24.70 -21.05
CA MET A 457 18.98 23.56 -20.14
C MET A 457 19.48 22.34 -20.93
N PRO A 458 20.42 21.55 -20.39
CA PRO A 458 20.73 20.25 -20.97
C PRO A 458 19.50 19.35 -20.90
N ASP A 459 19.28 18.49 -21.90
CA ASP A 459 18.23 17.46 -21.84
C ASP A 459 18.38 16.68 -20.53
N ARG A 460 17.37 16.70 -19.65
CA ARG A 460 17.47 16.01 -18.35
C ARG A 460 17.02 14.58 -18.45
N ILE A 461 16.12 14.30 -19.37
CA ILE A 461 15.77 12.98 -19.84
C ILE A 461 15.65 13.01 -21.37
N SER A 462 15.80 11.85 -22.02
CA SER A 462 15.59 11.80 -23.46
C SER A 462 14.12 11.99 -23.79
N ASP A 463 13.86 12.79 -24.83
CA ASP A 463 12.56 12.95 -25.48
C ASP A 463 12.09 11.69 -26.23
N THR A 464 12.91 10.65 -26.31
CA THR A 464 12.57 9.34 -26.90
C THR A 464 12.44 8.22 -25.88
N ALA A 465 12.92 8.41 -24.65
CA ALA A 465 12.87 7.38 -23.62
C ALA A 465 11.42 7.21 -23.10
N PRO A 466 10.84 5.99 -23.13
CA PRO A 466 9.50 5.75 -22.60
C PRO A 466 9.48 5.87 -21.08
N ILE A 467 8.36 6.34 -20.53
CA ILE A 467 8.10 6.44 -19.09
C ILE A 467 6.88 5.60 -18.77
N THR A 468 7.03 4.52 -18.01
CA THR A 468 5.93 3.69 -17.52
C THR A 468 5.59 4.07 -16.08
N VAL A 469 4.31 4.31 -15.77
CA VAL A 469 3.87 4.76 -14.45
C VAL A 469 2.87 3.78 -13.86
N TYR A 470 3.16 3.26 -12.68
CA TYR A 470 2.23 2.45 -11.90
C TYR A 470 1.41 3.33 -10.95
N GLN A 471 2.14 4.07 -10.12
CA GLN A 471 1.62 5.10 -9.23
C GLN A 471 2.69 6.19 -9.16
N GLY A 472 2.42 7.39 -9.65
CA GLY A 472 3.48 8.38 -9.66
C GLY A 472 3.15 9.76 -10.18
N ARG A 473 4.15 10.62 -10.07
CA ARG A 473 4.11 12.03 -10.45
C ARG A 473 5.28 12.37 -11.35
N VAL A 474 5.01 13.13 -12.40
CA VAL A 474 6.01 13.80 -13.23
C VAL A 474 5.71 15.28 -13.18
N SER A 475 6.59 16.04 -12.57
CA SER A 475 6.39 17.46 -12.30
C SER A 475 7.57 18.28 -12.80
N LEU A 476 7.26 19.33 -13.53
CA LEU A 476 8.20 20.41 -13.75
C LEU A 476 8.00 21.47 -12.66
N VAL A 477 9.01 21.64 -11.81
CA VAL A 477 9.01 22.61 -10.70
C VAL A 477 10.01 23.71 -10.99
N ARG A 478 9.53 24.95 -11.07
CA ARG A 478 10.38 26.12 -11.41
C ARG A 478 11.11 26.66 -10.19
N GLU A 479 12.40 26.94 -10.36
CA GLU A 479 13.18 27.84 -9.49
C GLU A 479 13.37 29.19 -10.20
N PHE A 480 13.35 30.26 -9.41
CA PHE A 480 13.31 31.67 -9.80
C PHE A 480 14.31 32.08 -10.91
N GLY A 481 13.89 33.03 -11.76
CA GLY A 481 14.79 33.99 -12.41
C GLY A 481 15.14 33.76 -13.89
N ASN A 482 14.35 33.00 -14.65
CA ASN A 482 14.57 32.85 -16.10
C ASN A 482 13.46 33.48 -16.98
N PRO A 483 13.61 34.74 -17.43
CA PRO A 483 12.62 35.42 -18.25
C PRO A 483 12.57 34.95 -19.71
N ALA A 484 13.54 34.17 -20.20
CA ALA A 484 13.56 33.67 -21.58
C ALA A 484 12.58 32.52 -21.82
N GLY A 485 12.15 31.86 -20.74
CA GLY A 485 11.35 30.65 -20.76
C GLY A 485 12.13 29.39 -21.16
N PHE A 486 11.64 28.22 -20.77
CA PHE A 486 12.27 26.94 -21.11
C PHE A 486 11.23 25.84 -21.35
N THR A 487 11.65 24.80 -22.08
CA THR A 487 10.84 23.62 -22.38
C THR A 487 11.59 22.36 -21.94
N GLU A 488 11.01 21.60 -21.03
CA GLU A 488 11.47 20.26 -20.68
C GLU A 488 10.75 19.25 -21.58
N ARG A 489 11.50 18.50 -22.39
CA ARG A 489 10.94 17.50 -23.31
C ARG A 489 11.14 16.10 -22.74
N MET A 490 10.13 15.24 -22.89
CA MET A 490 10.19 13.85 -22.47
C MET A 490 9.46 12.93 -23.45
N GLY A 491 9.83 11.65 -23.41
CA GLY A 491 9.18 10.63 -24.22
C GLY A 491 7.74 10.35 -23.83
N THR A 492 7.22 9.24 -24.36
CA THR A 492 5.82 8.84 -24.13
C THR A 492 5.64 8.36 -22.68
N VAL A 493 4.66 8.94 -21.98
CA VAL A 493 4.22 8.50 -20.66
C VAL A 493 3.10 7.48 -20.82
N THR A 494 3.24 6.31 -20.22
CA THR A 494 2.25 5.24 -20.24
C THR A 494 1.80 4.91 -18.83
N LEU A 495 0.51 5.03 -18.55
CA LEU A 495 -0.09 4.50 -17.32
C LEU A 495 -0.24 2.98 -17.44
N ALA A 496 0.43 2.24 -16.57
CA ALA A 496 0.59 0.79 -16.65
C ALA A 496 -0.74 0.04 -16.45
N ALA A 497 -0.80 -1.19 -16.98
CA ALA A 497 -1.92 -2.11 -16.78
C ALA A 497 -2.22 -2.36 -15.29
N GLY A 498 -3.50 -2.51 -14.94
CA GLY A 498 -3.94 -2.85 -13.58
C GLY A 498 -5.16 -2.05 -13.11
N ALA A 499 -5.52 -2.22 -11.83
CA ALA A 499 -6.56 -1.42 -11.19
C ALA A 499 -5.94 -0.46 -10.17
N GLY A 500 -6.58 0.70 -9.94
CA GLY A 500 -6.14 1.63 -8.88
C GLY A 500 -4.77 2.26 -9.15
N ARG A 501 -4.47 2.55 -10.42
CA ARG A 501 -3.26 3.28 -10.83
C ARG A 501 -3.46 4.78 -10.61
N SER A 502 -2.34 5.49 -10.47
CA SER A 502 -2.35 6.95 -10.38
C SER A 502 -1.23 7.56 -11.22
N LEU A 503 -1.57 8.59 -11.99
CA LEU A 503 -0.61 9.41 -12.72
C LEU A 503 -0.92 10.87 -12.46
N TRP A 504 0.12 11.63 -12.12
CA TRP A 504 0.07 13.08 -12.02
C TRP A 504 1.09 13.69 -12.98
N LEU A 505 0.63 14.49 -13.94
CA LEU A 505 1.45 15.29 -14.83
C LEU A 505 1.28 16.77 -14.48
N GLU A 506 2.38 17.48 -14.26
CA GLU A 506 2.30 18.87 -13.82
C GLU A 506 3.35 19.79 -14.38
N SER A 507 2.88 20.97 -14.79
CA SER A 507 3.69 22.16 -15.03
C SER A 507 3.16 23.28 -14.13
N SER A 508 3.86 23.58 -13.03
CA SER A 508 3.41 24.56 -12.02
C SER A 508 4.51 25.53 -11.59
N ASN A 509 4.11 26.62 -10.93
CA ASN A 509 5.04 27.56 -10.31
C ASN A 509 5.13 27.21 -8.82
N TYR A 510 6.34 27.05 -8.28
CA TYR A 510 6.57 26.51 -6.94
C TYR A 510 6.10 27.43 -5.81
N ASP A 511 5.94 28.74 -6.08
CA ASP A 511 5.58 29.71 -5.05
C ASP A 511 4.41 30.62 -5.48
N PRO A 512 3.22 30.53 -4.83
CA PRO A 512 2.11 31.45 -5.05
C PRO A 512 2.37 32.88 -4.55
N VAL A 513 3.52 33.16 -3.91
CA VAL A 513 3.84 34.43 -3.23
C VAL A 513 4.78 35.34 -4.04
N SER A 514 5.37 34.87 -5.14
CA SER A 514 6.28 35.69 -5.96
C SER A 514 5.58 36.56 -7.01
N ASP A 515 6.15 37.73 -7.26
CA ASP A 515 5.56 38.90 -7.93
C ASP A 515 4.86 38.58 -9.27
N SER A 516 3.60 39.02 -9.41
CA SER A 516 2.71 38.74 -10.54
C SER A 516 3.15 39.30 -11.90
N GLU A 517 4.28 40.02 -11.94
CA GLU A 517 4.70 40.84 -13.09
C GLU A 517 5.83 40.24 -13.93
N THR A 518 6.61 39.25 -13.46
CA THR A 518 7.61 38.56 -14.30
C THR A 518 7.04 37.27 -14.87
N PRO A 519 6.69 37.21 -16.18
CA PRO A 519 6.19 35.99 -16.82
C PRO A 519 7.33 34.97 -16.98
N GLU A 520 7.54 34.13 -15.98
CA GLU A 520 8.45 32.99 -16.10
C GLU A 520 7.75 31.87 -16.88
N ARG A 521 8.11 31.71 -18.15
CA ARG A 521 7.47 30.74 -19.05
C ARG A 521 8.11 29.35 -18.90
N GLY A 522 7.35 28.34 -18.49
CA GLY A 522 7.85 26.97 -18.35
C GLY A 522 6.93 26.00 -19.08
N THR A 523 7.49 25.17 -19.95
CA THR A 523 6.72 24.15 -20.69
C THR A 523 7.19 22.77 -20.32
N LEU A 524 6.27 21.91 -19.87
CA LEU A 524 6.50 20.47 -19.83
C LEU A 524 5.93 19.87 -21.10
N ALA A 525 6.77 19.32 -21.97
CA ALA A 525 6.39 18.75 -23.26
C ALA A 525 6.56 17.22 -23.24
N VAL A 526 5.45 16.50 -23.22
CA VAL A 526 5.36 15.05 -23.22
C VAL A 526 5.07 14.56 -24.64
N ALA A 527 5.87 13.61 -25.16
CA ALA A 527 5.70 13.14 -26.54
C ALA A 527 4.37 12.40 -26.80
N GLY A 528 3.76 11.84 -25.75
CA GLY A 528 2.54 11.05 -25.79
C GLY A 528 2.04 10.69 -24.40
N LEU A 529 0.73 10.61 -24.20
CA LEU A 529 0.12 10.01 -23.01
C LEU A 529 -0.72 8.81 -23.43
N ILE A 530 -0.35 7.62 -22.96
CA ILE A 530 -1.05 6.36 -23.24
C ILE A 530 -1.61 5.83 -21.92
N ILE A 531 -2.90 5.48 -21.91
CA ILE A 531 -3.51 4.69 -20.84
C ILE A 531 -3.60 3.26 -21.34
N ASP A 532 -2.93 2.32 -20.66
CA ASP A 532 -2.96 0.92 -21.06
C ASP A 532 -4.41 0.39 -21.11
N ALA A 533 -4.74 -0.41 -22.12
CA ALA A 533 -6.10 -0.91 -22.33
C ALA A 533 -6.63 -1.80 -21.19
N ALA A 534 -5.76 -2.35 -20.34
CA ALA A 534 -6.14 -3.10 -19.15
C ALA A 534 -6.18 -2.25 -17.87
N CYS A 535 -5.85 -0.96 -17.96
CA CYS A 535 -5.96 0.00 -16.87
C CYS A 535 -7.43 0.31 -16.57
N ARG A 536 -7.84 0.20 -15.30
CA ARG A 536 -9.22 0.44 -14.84
C ARG A 536 -9.26 1.11 -13.47
N ASN A 537 -10.35 1.79 -13.12
CA ASN A 537 -10.53 2.41 -11.80
C ASN A 537 -9.31 3.22 -11.34
N SER A 538 -8.71 3.97 -12.26
CA SER A 538 -7.45 4.69 -12.07
C SER A 538 -7.63 6.18 -12.25
N VAL A 539 -6.75 6.97 -11.65
CA VAL A 539 -6.82 8.45 -11.66
C VAL A 539 -5.67 9.02 -12.47
N ILE A 540 -5.98 9.90 -13.41
CA ILE A 540 -5.04 10.65 -14.22
C ILE A 540 -5.26 12.13 -13.93
N GLU A 541 -4.28 12.79 -13.34
CA GLU A 541 -4.29 14.23 -13.06
C GLU A 541 -3.32 14.94 -14.00
N ILE A 542 -3.81 15.98 -14.67
CA ILE A 542 -3.07 16.81 -15.63
C ILE A 542 -3.22 18.25 -15.18
N ILE A 543 -2.12 18.89 -14.78
CA ILE A 543 -2.16 20.21 -14.15
C ILE A 543 -1.23 21.18 -14.88
N ALA A 544 -1.81 22.24 -15.42
CA ALA A 544 -1.08 23.42 -15.89
C ALA A 544 -1.47 24.60 -15.00
N SER A 545 -0.55 25.08 -14.16
CA SER A 545 -0.89 26.10 -13.16
C SER A 545 0.07 27.28 -13.14
N GLY A 546 -0.48 28.50 -13.17
CA GLY A 546 0.26 29.77 -13.13
C GLY A 546 0.48 30.41 -14.49
N LYS A 547 0.66 31.73 -14.49
CA LYS A 547 0.86 32.53 -15.71
C LYS A 547 2.14 32.10 -16.44
N GLY A 548 2.02 31.76 -17.72
CA GLY A 548 3.15 31.32 -18.56
C GLY A 548 3.51 29.84 -18.44
N SER A 549 2.77 29.06 -17.64
CA SER A 549 2.90 27.61 -17.59
C SER A 549 2.24 26.98 -18.80
N SER A 550 2.95 26.07 -19.46
CA SER A 550 2.39 25.22 -20.50
C SER A 550 2.63 23.75 -20.15
N LEU A 551 1.62 22.92 -20.38
CA LEU A 551 1.75 21.47 -20.41
C LEU A 551 1.31 21.03 -21.81
N GLU A 552 2.26 20.50 -22.58
CA GLU A 552 2.04 20.05 -23.95
C GLU A 552 2.13 18.54 -23.98
N ILE A 553 1.05 17.88 -24.35
CA ILE A 553 1.01 16.45 -24.64
C ILE A 553 0.92 16.36 -26.16
N SER A 554 1.92 15.77 -26.78
CA SER A 554 1.96 15.50 -28.21
C SER A 554 1.48 14.06 -28.49
N GLY A 555 1.43 13.64 -29.75
CA GLY A 555 1.10 12.25 -30.11
C GLY A 555 -0.34 12.07 -30.59
N GLY A 556 -0.98 10.97 -30.17
CA GLY A 556 -2.40 10.68 -30.45
C GLY A 556 -3.33 11.30 -29.41
N GLU A 557 -4.64 11.16 -29.65
CA GLU A 557 -5.67 11.55 -28.67
C GLU A 557 -5.50 10.76 -27.35
N ILE A 558 -5.82 11.41 -26.22
CA ILE A 558 -5.81 10.80 -24.90
C ILE A 558 -7.12 10.02 -24.74
N GLU A 559 -7.05 8.71 -24.88
CA GLU A 559 -8.18 7.79 -24.76
C GLU A 559 -8.41 7.39 -23.29
N VAL A 560 -9.52 7.85 -22.70
CA VAL A 560 -9.91 7.58 -21.31
C VAL A 560 -11.12 6.63 -21.29
N GLY A 561 -10.88 5.35 -20.99
CA GLY A 561 -11.91 4.31 -20.89
C GLY A 561 -11.93 3.58 -19.55
N ASN A 562 -12.67 2.47 -19.45
CA ASN A 562 -12.60 1.48 -18.35
C ASN A 562 -12.74 2.04 -16.92
N GLU A 563 -13.71 2.92 -16.66
CA GLU A 563 -13.94 3.49 -15.31
C GLU A 563 -12.75 4.32 -14.79
N ASN A 564 -11.86 4.77 -15.68
CA ASN A 564 -10.79 5.70 -15.30
C ASN A 564 -11.34 7.12 -15.17
N LEU A 565 -10.69 7.90 -14.31
CA LEU A 565 -11.00 9.31 -14.07
C LEU A 565 -9.85 10.18 -14.57
N LEU A 566 -10.13 11.07 -15.51
CA LEU A 566 -9.23 12.14 -15.91
C LEU A 566 -9.60 13.44 -15.19
N MET A 567 -8.63 14.11 -14.59
CA MET A 567 -8.77 15.43 -13.97
C MET A 567 -7.77 16.40 -14.61
N ALA A 568 -8.25 17.24 -15.53
CA ALA A 568 -7.46 18.31 -16.12
C ALA A 568 -7.71 19.62 -15.35
N THR A 569 -6.65 20.25 -14.84
CA THR A 569 -6.73 21.54 -14.15
C THR A 569 -5.88 22.58 -14.86
N VAL A 570 -6.49 23.68 -15.29
CA VAL A 570 -5.81 24.80 -15.97
C VAL A 570 -6.12 26.12 -15.25
N THR A 571 -5.11 26.76 -14.66
CA THR A 571 -5.30 28.02 -13.91
C THR A 571 -4.87 29.26 -14.71
N SER A 572 -5.15 30.45 -14.16
CA SER A 572 -5.08 31.72 -14.88
C SER A 572 -3.73 31.96 -15.59
N GLY A 573 -3.79 32.11 -16.91
CA GLY A 573 -2.64 32.34 -17.78
C GLY A 573 -1.79 31.09 -18.07
N ALA A 574 -2.26 29.91 -17.69
CA ALA A 574 -1.69 28.62 -18.08
C ALA A 574 -2.36 28.06 -19.34
N ARG A 575 -1.66 27.14 -20.01
CA ARG A 575 -2.16 26.45 -21.19
C ARG A 575 -1.95 24.93 -21.08
N LEU A 576 -2.98 24.17 -21.41
CA LEU A 576 -2.88 22.73 -21.67
C LEU A 576 -3.08 22.50 -23.17
N SER A 577 -2.11 21.88 -23.82
CA SER A 577 -2.19 21.53 -25.25
C SER A 577 -2.14 20.02 -25.42
N THR A 578 -3.09 19.46 -26.14
CA THR A 578 -3.20 18.03 -26.46
C THR A 578 -3.73 17.89 -27.90
N PRO A 579 -3.55 16.74 -28.58
CA PRO A 579 -4.17 16.48 -29.88
C PRO A 579 -5.70 16.32 -29.74
N GLY A 580 -6.13 15.82 -28.59
CA GLY A 580 -7.51 15.69 -28.18
C GLY A 580 -7.64 14.81 -26.94
N ILE A 581 -8.79 14.87 -26.28
CA ILE A 581 -9.19 14.01 -25.17
C ILE A 581 -10.47 13.31 -25.59
N HIS A 582 -10.47 11.98 -25.56
CA HIS A 582 -11.62 11.16 -25.90
C HIS A 582 -12.00 10.27 -24.71
N VAL A 583 -13.21 10.48 -24.17
CA VAL A 583 -13.71 9.80 -22.98
C VAL A 583 -14.79 8.81 -23.40
N THR A 584 -14.63 7.52 -23.07
CA THR A 584 -15.52 6.45 -23.55
C THR A 584 -15.91 5.46 -22.47
N GLY A 585 -17.09 4.85 -22.63
CA GLY A 585 -17.67 3.92 -21.66
C GLY A 585 -17.82 4.55 -20.27
N ASN A 586 -17.86 3.74 -19.22
CA ASN A 586 -18.09 4.23 -17.84
C ASN A 586 -16.97 5.10 -17.24
N ALA A 587 -16.05 5.64 -18.05
CA ALA A 587 -15.04 6.60 -17.62
C ALA A 587 -15.64 7.98 -17.32
N SER A 588 -14.83 8.82 -16.68
CA SER A 588 -15.20 10.20 -16.41
C SER A 588 -14.03 11.16 -16.62
N ALA A 589 -14.34 12.38 -17.04
CA ALA A 589 -13.38 13.47 -17.12
C ALA A 589 -13.90 14.70 -16.38
N THR A 590 -13.00 15.40 -15.70
CA THR A 590 -13.25 16.72 -15.10
C THR A 590 -12.24 17.71 -15.65
N VAL A 591 -12.72 18.78 -16.28
CA VAL A 591 -11.91 19.94 -16.66
C VAL A 591 -12.21 21.06 -15.68
N SER A 592 -11.25 21.32 -14.80
CA SER A 592 -11.29 22.41 -13.83
C SER A 592 -10.49 23.60 -14.33
N PHE A 593 -11.04 24.81 -14.20
CA PHE A 593 -10.34 26.02 -14.60
C PHE A 593 -10.49 27.15 -13.59
N SER A 594 -9.58 28.13 -13.63
CA SER A 594 -9.69 29.39 -12.89
C SER A 594 -9.03 30.53 -13.68
N GLY A 595 -9.67 31.70 -13.69
CA GLY A 595 -9.25 32.81 -14.55
C GLY A 595 -9.34 32.48 -16.05
N ASP A 596 -8.48 33.10 -16.86
CA ASP A 596 -8.39 32.80 -18.30
C ASP A 596 -7.52 31.55 -18.50
N ALA A 597 -8.13 30.48 -19.03
CA ALA A 597 -7.53 29.17 -19.25
C ALA A 597 -7.75 28.71 -20.70
N GLU A 598 -6.74 28.04 -21.27
CA GLU A 598 -6.79 27.48 -22.62
C GLU A 598 -6.56 25.97 -22.60
N LEU A 599 -7.49 25.22 -23.21
CA LEU A 599 -7.35 23.82 -23.59
C LEU A 599 -7.25 23.77 -25.11
N ALA A 600 -6.08 23.46 -25.66
CA ALA A 600 -5.93 23.24 -27.09
C ALA A 600 -6.04 21.76 -27.42
N GLY A 601 -6.85 21.40 -28.41
CA GLY A 601 -7.18 20.02 -28.76
C GLY A 601 -8.69 19.75 -28.70
N ASP A 602 -9.12 18.70 -29.38
CA ASP A 602 -10.52 18.27 -29.38
C ASP A 602 -10.91 17.69 -28.02
N LEU A 603 -12.17 17.84 -27.62
CA LEU A 603 -12.74 17.18 -26.45
C LEU A 603 -13.97 16.39 -26.89
N ARG A 604 -13.86 15.06 -26.86
CA ARG A 604 -14.91 14.13 -27.28
C ARG A 604 -15.34 13.25 -26.12
N VAL A 605 -16.64 13.10 -25.94
CA VAL A 605 -17.24 12.33 -24.84
C VAL A 605 -18.29 11.40 -25.44
N GLY A 606 -18.03 10.10 -25.47
CA GLY A 606 -19.02 9.08 -25.83
C GLY A 606 -19.98 8.79 -24.68
N ALA A 607 -20.36 7.53 -24.49
CA ALA A 607 -21.20 7.08 -23.37
C ALA A 607 -20.46 7.15 -22.01
N ALA A 608 -20.14 8.36 -21.53
CA ALA A 608 -19.27 8.68 -20.39
C ALA A 608 -19.70 9.98 -19.67
N TYR A 609 -18.99 10.34 -18.59
CA TYR A 609 -19.28 11.56 -17.82
C TYR A 609 -18.23 12.65 -18.06
N LEU A 610 -18.67 13.88 -18.34
CA LEU A 610 -17.82 15.07 -18.38
C LEU A 610 -18.27 16.08 -17.32
N THR A 611 -17.32 16.67 -16.61
CA THR A 611 -17.58 17.81 -15.73
C THR A 611 -16.71 18.99 -16.12
N LEU A 612 -17.31 20.14 -16.42
CA LEU A 612 -16.63 21.42 -16.61
C LEU A 612 -16.85 22.28 -15.38
N ARG A 613 -15.79 22.69 -14.69
CA ARG A 613 -15.89 23.38 -13.39
C ARG A 613 -14.98 24.60 -13.30
N ASN A 614 -15.55 25.75 -12.92
CA ASN A 614 -14.75 26.87 -12.44
C ASN A 614 -14.43 26.69 -10.93
N ASN A 615 -13.16 26.71 -10.55
CA ASN A 615 -12.74 26.52 -9.14
C ASN A 615 -12.83 27.78 -8.26
N MET A 616 -13.06 28.95 -8.85
CA MET A 616 -13.15 30.23 -8.11
C MET A 616 -14.61 30.69 -8.04
N SER A 617 -15.14 30.84 -6.83
CA SER A 617 -16.53 31.29 -6.61
C SER A 617 -16.75 32.78 -6.85
N THR A 618 -15.68 33.59 -6.98
CA THR A 618 -15.78 35.06 -7.00
C THR A 618 -15.26 35.75 -8.26
N ASP A 619 -14.50 35.06 -9.11
CA ASP A 619 -13.78 35.66 -10.24
C ASP A 619 -14.35 35.22 -11.59
N ASP A 620 -14.30 36.13 -12.57
CA ASP A 620 -14.61 35.85 -13.98
C ASP A 620 -13.59 34.81 -14.48
N GLY A 621 -14.08 33.63 -14.87
CA GLY A 621 -13.25 32.55 -15.41
C GLY A 621 -13.66 32.24 -16.84
N ARG A 622 -12.70 32.26 -17.77
CA ARG A 622 -12.96 31.88 -19.16
C ARG A 622 -12.15 30.62 -19.50
N LEU A 623 -12.85 29.55 -19.87
CA LEU A 623 -12.24 28.39 -20.51
C LEU A 623 -12.38 28.52 -22.03
N THR A 624 -11.27 28.52 -22.76
CA THR A 624 -11.29 28.46 -24.22
C THR A 624 -10.79 27.09 -24.68
N ILE A 625 -11.63 26.34 -25.38
CA ILE A 625 -11.31 25.08 -26.04
C ILE A 625 -10.93 25.40 -27.48
N LEU A 626 -9.67 25.21 -27.86
CA LEU A 626 -9.13 25.44 -29.21
C LEU A 626 -9.17 24.11 -29.98
N GLY A 627 -10.38 23.68 -30.34
CA GLY A 627 -10.67 22.40 -30.98
C GLY A 627 -12.18 22.14 -31.00
N ASP A 628 -12.56 20.96 -31.47
CA ASP A 628 -13.96 20.55 -31.49
C ASP A 628 -14.43 20.09 -30.11
N LEU A 629 -15.70 20.35 -29.77
CA LEU A 629 -16.35 19.79 -28.59
C LEU A 629 -17.47 18.85 -29.05
N GLU A 630 -17.29 17.55 -28.83
CA GLU A 630 -18.27 16.51 -29.16
C GLU A 630 -18.79 15.84 -27.89
N LEU A 631 -20.06 16.06 -27.59
CA LEU A 631 -20.79 15.33 -26.57
C LEU A 631 -21.67 14.34 -27.31
N GLY A 632 -21.45 13.04 -27.11
CA GLY A 632 -22.10 11.94 -27.81
C GLY A 632 -23.34 11.40 -27.11
N ALA A 633 -24.17 10.65 -27.85
CA ALA A 633 -25.33 9.97 -27.31
C ALA A 633 -24.97 9.15 -26.04
N GLU A 634 -25.80 9.25 -25.01
CA GLU A 634 -25.59 8.64 -23.68
C GLU A 634 -24.47 9.27 -22.82
N SER A 635 -23.85 10.37 -23.26
CA SER A 635 -22.98 11.18 -22.41
C SER A 635 -23.80 11.94 -21.35
N TRP A 636 -23.18 12.21 -20.19
CA TRP A 636 -23.70 13.14 -19.19
C TRP A 636 -22.69 14.23 -18.90
N THR A 637 -23.06 15.47 -19.20
CA THR A 637 -22.20 16.64 -19.00
C THR A 637 -22.69 17.51 -17.85
N ASN A 638 -21.83 17.73 -16.86
CA ASN A 638 -22.06 18.64 -15.75
C ASN A 638 -21.32 19.95 -15.98
N ILE A 639 -22.01 21.08 -15.98
CA ILE A 639 -21.38 22.41 -16.03
C ILE A 639 -21.58 23.11 -14.69
N PHE A 640 -20.49 23.32 -13.96
CA PHE A 640 -20.44 24.09 -12.72
C PHE A 640 -19.76 25.43 -12.98
N CYS A 641 -20.57 26.43 -13.29
CA CYS A 641 -20.11 27.77 -13.66
C CYS A 641 -20.77 28.83 -12.77
N SER A 642 -20.07 29.93 -12.53
CA SER A 642 -20.71 31.15 -12.01
C SER A 642 -21.45 31.86 -13.16
N ASN A 643 -22.36 32.77 -12.83
CA ASN A 643 -23.02 33.66 -13.81
C ASN A 643 -22.07 34.58 -14.59
N ARG A 644 -20.76 34.52 -14.30
CA ARG A 644 -19.69 35.26 -14.98
C ARG A 644 -18.62 34.36 -15.59
N SER A 645 -18.78 33.04 -15.50
CA SER A 645 -17.88 32.09 -16.16
C SER A 645 -18.32 31.89 -17.61
N LEU A 646 -17.38 31.78 -18.53
CA LEU A 646 -17.67 31.59 -19.95
C LEU A 646 -16.84 30.44 -20.52
N ILE A 647 -17.51 29.47 -21.14
CA ILE A 647 -16.85 28.44 -21.96
C ILE A 647 -16.94 28.87 -23.43
N THR A 648 -15.81 28.89 -24.13
CA THR A 648 -15.74 29.20 -25.57
C THR A 648 -15.12 28.02 -26.30
N VAL A 649 -15.77 27.55 -27.37
CA VAL A 649 -15.29 26.50 -28.26
C VAL A 649 -14.89 27.12 -29.59
N GLU A 650 -13.60 27.14 -29.90
CA GLU A 650 -13.08 27.62 -31.20
C GLU A 650 -13.01 26.49 -32.23
N GLY A 651 -14.13 25.79 -32.42
CA GLY A 651 -14.26 24.64 -33.32
C GLY A 651 -15.72 24.29 -33.57
N ASP A 652 -15.95 23.12 -34.15
CA ASP A 652 -17.29 22.54 -34.31
C ASP A 652 -17.82 22.09 -32.93
N LEU A 653 -19.13 22.23 -32.75
CA LEU A 653 -19.83 21.88 -31.52
C LEU A 653 -20.88 20.82 -31.83
N THR A 654 -20.75 19.64 -31.24
CA THR A 654 -21.73 18.55 -31.34
C THR A 654 -22.35 18.31 -29.99
N LEU A 655 -23.69 18.37 -29.96
CA LEU A 655 -24.51 18.28 -28.77
C LEU A 655 -25.43 17.06 -28.89
N ASP A 656 -25.05 15.97 -28.23
CA ASP A 656 -25.80 14.72 -28.13
C ASP A 656 -25.63 14.20 -26.68
N GLY A 657 -26.73 13.76 -26.04
CA GLY A 657 -26.73 13.31 -24.64
C GLY A 657 -27.37 14.26 -23.61
N GLY A 658 -27.05 14.03 -22.33
CA GLY A 658 -27.67 14.69 -21.18
C GLY A 658 -26.86 15.85 -20.61
N LEU A 659 -27.56 16.90 -20.15
CA LEU A 659 -26.96 18.04 -19.45
C LEU A 659 -27.48 18.15 -18.02
N TYR A 660 -26.53 18.34 -17.09
CA TYR A 660 -26.77 18.93 -15.79
C TYR A 660 -25.98 20.25 -15.63
N MET A 661 -26.59 21.24 -14.98
CA MET A 661 -25.94 22.51 -14.64
C MET A 661 -26.13 22.77 -13.15
N GLY A 662 -25.04 23.14 -12.48
CA GLY A 662 -25.05 23.57 -11.09
C GLY A 662 -24.21 24.83 -10.89
N THR A 663 -24.32 25.45 -9.73
CA THR A 663 -23.44 26.55 -9.32
C THR A 663 -22.30 26.02 -8.45
N THR A 664 -21.13 26.64 -8.56
CA THR A 664 -19.91 26.22 -7.85
C THR A 664 -19.96 26.50 -6.35
N ASP A 665 -20.82 27.41 -5.91
CA ASP A 665 -21.03 27.81 -4.50
C ASP A 665 -22.29 27.18 -3.88
N GLY A 666 -23.01 26.34 -4.63
CA GLY A 666 -24.26 25.73 -4.20
C GLY A 666 -25.43 26.71 -4.10
N THR A 667 -25.31 27.91 -4.69
CA THR A 667 -26.43 28.83 -4.80
C THR A 667 -27.50 28.28 -5.76
N PRO A 668 -28.79 28.30 -5.40
CA PRO A 668 -29.84 27.86 -6.31
C PRO A 668 -29.80 28.66 -7.61
N ILE A 669 -29.90 27.98 -8.75
CA ILE A 669 -30.10 28.64 -10.04
C ILE A 669 -31.46 29.34 -9.98
N THR A 670 -31.51 30.61 -10.36
CA THR A 670 -32.76 31.40 -10.36
C THR A 670 -33.45 31.32 -11.72
N GLU A 671 -34.71 31.72 -11.80
CA GLU A 671 -35.40 31.86 -13.09
C GLU A 671 -34.67 32.88 -14.00
N GLY A 672 -34.44 32.51 -15.26
CA GLY A 672 -33.72 33.36 -16.22
C GLY A 672 -33.03 32.57 -17.33
N SER A 673 -32.39 33.30 -18.24
CA SER A 673 -31.58 32.73 -19.33
C SER A 673 -30.09 32.88 -19.00
N TYR A 674 -29.34 31.79 -19.05
CA TYR A 674 -27.93 31.73 -18.69
C TYR A 674 -27.09 31.33 -19.91
N LEU A 675 -26.12 32.16 -20.30
CA LEU A 675 -25.16 31.79 -21.33
C LEU A 675 -24.30 30.63 -20.82
N LEU A 676 -24.41 29.48 -21.48
CA LEU A 676 -23.64 28.28 -21.14
C LEU A 676 -22.29 28.29 -21.86
N LEU A 677 -22.33 28.49 -23.18
CA LEU A 677 -21.17 28.34 -24.04
C LEU A 677 -21.29 29.16 -25.33
N ARG A 678 -20.13 29.50 -25.88
CA ARG A 678 -19.97 30.13 -27.20
C ARG A 678 -19.24 29.18 -28.12
N TYR A 679 -19.53 29.23 -29.41
CA TYR A 679 -18.79 28.46 -30.41
C TYR A 679 -18.47 29.31 -31.65
N THR A 680 -17.54 28.87 -32.50
CA THR A 680 -17.20 29.56 -33.76
C THR A 680 -17.45 28.72 -35.00
N GLY A 681 -17.49 27.39 -34.88
CA GLY A 681 -17.71 26.45 -35.98
C GLY A 681 -19.18 26.13 -36.27
N ARG A 682 -19.40 24.90 -36.75
CA ARG A 682 -20.73 24.34 -37.04
C ARG A 682 -21.33 23.74 -35.78
N LEU A 683 -22.63 23.94 -35.60
CA LEU A 683 -23.42 23.22 -34.61
C LEU A 683 -24.03 21.97 -35.22
N THR A 684 -23.87 20.84 -34.53
CA THR A 684 -24.67 19.63 -34.72
C THR A 684 -25.47 19.41 -33.44
N ASP A 685 -26.75 19.74 -33.45
CA ASP A 685 -27.64 19.61 -32.28
C ASP A 685 -28.62 18.46 -32.50
N HIS A 686 -28.44 17.38 -31.74
CA HIS A 686 -29.35 16.23 -31.69
C HIS A 686 -30.37 16.33 -30.54
N GLY A 687 -30.31 17.41 -29.76
CA GLY A 687 -31.11 17.66 -28.57
C GLY A 687 -30.38 17.27 -27.30
N TRP A 688 -30.37 18.17 -26.31
CA TRP A 688 -29.97 17.83 -24.95
C TRP A 688 -31.17 17.36 -24.13
N GLU A 689 -31.00 16.24 -23.43
CA GLU A 689 -31.92 15.84 -22.39
C GLU A 689 -31.49 16.53 -21.08
N THR A 690 -32.35 17.39 -20.53
CA THR A 690 -32.19 17.88 -19.16
C THR A 690 -32.84 16.87 -18.21
N ASP A 691 -32.20 16.54 -17.08
CA ASP A 691 -32.77 15.60 -16.11
C ASP A 691 -33.98 16.23 -15.39
N PRO A 692 -35.25 15.88 -15.70
CA PRO A 692 -36.38 16.51 -15.03
C PRO A 692 -36.51 16.07 -13.57
N ASP A 693 -35.92 14.92 -13.19
CA ASP A 693 -36.02 14.35 -11.85
C ASP A 693 -35.04 15.02 -10.88
N GLU A 694 -33.87 15.51 -11.31
CA GLU A 694 -33.00 16.30 -10.42
C GLU A 694 -33.48 17.76 -10.29
N TRP A 695 -33.95 18.36 -11.39
CA TRP A 695 -34.40 19.75 -11.42
C TRP A 695 -35.81 19.95 -10.81
N GLY A 696 -36.66 18.92 -10.91
CA GLY A 696 -38.00 18.92 -10.34
C GLY A 696 -38.03 19.03 -8.81
N TRP A 697 -36.99 18.56 -8.11
CA TRP A 697 -36.85 18.75 -6.66
C TRP A 697 -36.46 20.18 -6.29
N MET A 698 -35.87 20.93 -7.23
CA MET A 698 -35.48 22.33 -7.04
C MET A 698 -36.60 23.30 -7.43
N GLY A 699 -37.72 22.83 -8.00
CA GLY A 699 -38.87 23.66 -8.38
C GLY A 699 -38.72 24.40 -9.71
N PHE A 700 -37.85 23.92 -10.61
CA PHE A 700 -37.59 24.54 -11.91
C PHE A 700 -37.66 23.52 -13.05
N SER A 701 -37.89 24.02 -14.26
CA SER A 701 -37.73 23.30 -15.52
C SER A 701 -36.71 24.06 -16.36
N ALA A 702 -35.77 23.35 -16.97
CA ALA A 702 -34.74 23.96 -17.80
C ALA A 702 -34.85 23.47 -19.24
N SER A 703 -34.74 24.39 -20.20
CA SER A 703 -34.63 24.08 -21.63
C SER A 703 -33.39 24.73 -22.21
N VAL A 704 -32.77 24.06 -23.19
CA VAL A 704 -31.55 24.52 -23.84
C VAL A 704 -31.96 25.21 -25.14
N HIS A 705 -31.43 26.40 -25.38
CA HIS A 705 -31.70 27.20 -26.56
C HIS A 705 -30.40 27.61 -27.25
N THR A 706 -30.33 27.45 -28.57
CA THR A 706 -29.17 27.85 -29.35
C THR A 706 -29.50 29.03 -30.27
N ASP A 707 -28.70 30.09 -30.22
CA ASP A 707 -28.72 31.21 -31.17
C ASP A 707 -27.58 31.05 -32.19
N GLU A 708 -27.93 30.58 -33.39
CA GLU A 708 -27.01 30.43 -34.52
C GLU A 708 -26.46 31.76 -35.07
N THR A 709 -27.13 32.88 -34.80
CA THR A 709 -26.71 34.20 -35.28
C THR A 709 -25.54 34.72 -34.46
N THR A 710 -25.62 34.58 -33.14
CA THR A 710 -24.56 34.99 -32.21
C THR A 710 -23.59 33.87 -31.88
N LYS A 711 -23.91 32.63 -32.28
CA LYS A 711 -23.16 31.39 -31.99
C LYS A 711 -23.04 31.13 -30.49
N GLU A 712 -24.19 31.23 -29.80
CA GLU A 712 -24.32 31.12 -28.35
C GLU A 712 -25.34 30.05 -27.97
N VAL A 713 -25.07 29.31 -26.89
CA VAL A 713 -26.02 28.34 -26.30
C VAL A 713 -26.39 28.80 -24.90
N TYR A 714 -27.68 28.79 -24.63
CA TYR A 714 -28.32 29.30 -23.42
C TYR A 714 -29.08 28.20 -22.69
N LEU A 715 -29.10 28.29 -21.36
CA LEU A 715 -30.04 27.56 -20.53
C LEU A 715 -31.14 28.49 -20.06
N ASP A 716 -32.36 28.22 -20.51
CA ASP A 716 -33.56 28.91 -20.06
C ASP A 716 -34.17 28.14 -18.89
N VAL A 717 -34.07 28.72 -17.69
CA VAL A 717 -34.61 28.16 -16.45
C VAL A 717 -35.91 28.87 -16.14
N VAL A 718 -36.99 28.10 -16.07
CA VAL A 718 -38.34 28.57 -15.74
C VAL A 718 -38.76 27.95 -14.41
N ALA A 719 -39.28 28.77 -13.50
CA ALA A 719 -39.88 28.24 -12.26
C ALA A 719 -41.07 27.34 -12.62
N VAL A 720 -41.04 26.09 -12.17
CA VAL A 720 -42.24 25.25 -12.24
C VAL A 720 -43.18 25.82 -11.21
N PRO A 721 -44.36 26.33 -11.61
CA PRO A 721 -45.31 26.84 -10.64
C PRO A 721 -45.60 25.70 -9.65
N GLU A 722 -45.33 25.93 -8.35
CA GLU A 722 -45.77 25.01 -7.31
C GLU A 722 -47.23 24.65 -7.62
N PRO A 723 -47.62 23.36 -7.62
CA PRO A 723 -49.01 23.00 -7.84
C PRO A 723 -49.82 23.79 -6.83
N SER A 724 -50.55 24.79 -7.34
CA SER A 724 -51.08 25.87 -6.50
C SER A 724 -51.70 25.29 -5.24
N ALA A 725 -51.50 25.91 -4.08
CA ALA A 725 -52.20 25.51 -2.86
C ALA A 725 -53.73 25.41 -3.09
N LEU A 726 -54.27 26.08 -4.13
CA LEU A 726 -55.62 25.93 -4.67
C LEU A 726 -55.92 24.58 -5.31
N LEU A 727 -54.99 23.93 -6.04
CA LEU A 727 -55.16 22.59 -6.60
C LEU A 727 -55.07 21.51 -5.51
N LEU A 728 -54.16 21.64 -4.55
CA LEU A 728 -54.03 20.76 -3.39
C LEU A 728 -55.21 20.92 -2.41
N SER A 729 -55.72 22.13 -2.22
CA SER A 729 -56.97 22.38 -1.45
C SER A 729 -58.23 22.02 -2.24
N ALA A 730 -58.23 22.09 -3.57
CA ALA A 730 -59.33 21.58 -4.40
C ALA A 730 -59.36 20.05 -4.38
N LEU A 731 -58.22 19.36 -4.46
CA LEU A 731 -58.14 17.90 -4.34
C LEU A 731 -58.45 17.45 -2.90
N GLY A 732 -57.93 18.14 -1.88
CA GLY A 732 -58.31 17.92 -0.48
C GLY A 732 -59.80 18.20 -0.21
N GLY A 733 -60.36 19.22 -0.86
CA GLY A 733 -61.77 19.57 -0.84
C GLY A 733 -62.65 18.53 -1.54
N ILE A 734 -62.22 17.97 -2.67
CA ILE A 734 -62.91 16.89 -3.38
C ILE A 734 -62.90 15.59 -2.54
N VAL A 735 -61.81 15.28 -1.85
CA VAL A 735 -61.71 14.14 -0.91
C VAL A 735 -62.61 14.35 0.32
N LEU A 736 -62.68 15.57 0.88
CA LEU A 736 -63.57 15.92 2.00
C LEU A 736 -65.06 15.94 1.62
N VAL A 737 -65.41 16.45 0.43
CA VAL A 737 -66.78 16.43 -0.09
C VAL A 737 -67.22 15.00 -0.45
N GLY A 738 -66.32 14.19 -1.00
CA GLY A 738 -66.55 12.76 -1.22
C GLY A 738 -66.79 11.98 0.08
N ALA A 739 -66.04 12.28 1.14
CA ALA A 739 -66.21 11.70 2.47
C ALA A 739 -67.51 12.16 3.17
N ALA A 740 -67.89 13.44 3.02
CA ALA A 740 -69.14 13.99 3.55
C ALA A 740 -70.38 13.45 2.83
N ALA A 741 -70.34 13.28 1.50
CA ALA A 741 -71.40 12.67 0.71
C ALA A 741 -71.60 11.17 1.05
N ARG A 742 -70.51 10.44 1.36
CA ARG A 742 -70.59 9.06 1.88
C ARG A 742 -71.18 9.00 3.29
N ARG A 743 -70.86 9.94 4.19
CA ARG A 743 -71.48 10.05 5.53
C ARG A 743 -72.97 10.45 5.47
N GLY A 744 -73.37 11.28 4.53
CA GLY A 744 -74.78 11.66 4.32
C GLY A 744 -75.67 10.51 3.82
N ARG A 745 -75.14 9.65 2.92
CA ARG A 745 -75.85 8.44 2.48
C ARG A 745 -75.99 7.37 3.58
N LEU A 746 -75.04 7.29 4.51
CA LEU A 746 -75.10 6.37 5.64
C LEU A 746 -76.09 6.82 6.73
N ARG A 747 -76.26 8.14 6.97
CA ARG A 747 -77.26 8.67 7.91
C ARG A 747 -78.70 8.62 7.41
N ARG A 748 -78.94 8.68 6.09
CA ARG A 748 -80.30 8.45 5.53
C ARG A 748 -80.74 7.00 5.55
N ARG A 749 -79.82 6.03 5.66
CA ARG A 749 -80.15 4.61 5.83
C ARG A 749 -80.39 4.19 7.28
N SER A 750 -80.07 5.03 8.27
CA SER A 750 -80.30 4.76 9.70
C SER A 750 -81.51 5.51 10.29
N ALA A 751 -82.32 6.17 9.45
CA ALA A 751 -83.53 6.88 9.87
C ALA A 751 -84.83 6.21 9.37
N ASP A 752 -84.71 5.14 8.56
CA ASP A 752 -85.81 4.27 8.12
C ASP A 752 -85.60 2.80 8.60
N SER A 753 -84.96 2.63 9.76
CA SER A 753 -84.88 1.35 10.50
C SER A 753 -85.04 1.57 11.99
#